data_AF-A0AAU3RUJ1-F1
#
_entry.id   AF-A0AAU3RUJ1-F1
#
_cell.length_a   1.000
_cell.length_b   1.000
_cell.length_c   1.000
_cell.angle_alpha   90.00
_cell.angle_beta   90.00
_cell.angle_gamma   90.00
#
_symmetry.space_group_name_H-M   'P 1'
#
loop_
_entity.id
_entity.type
_entity.pdbx_description
1 polymer ?
#
loop_
_entity_poly.entity_id
_entity_poly.type
_entity_poly.pdbx_seq_one_letter_code
_entity_poly.pdbx_strand_id
1 'polypeptide(L)'
;MVVEPDVPPGRPGRLKVFLGAAPGVGKTYRMLDEARRRVERGTDVVVAYAECHKRRHTLDKLDGLEILPRTRRIYRGGEFEEMDLDAVLERRPQVALVDEFAHSNVPGGRNAKRWQDIEELLAAGIDVVTAVNVQHLESLKDVVEKITRVPQQETVPDDVVRRAHQIELVDMPAEALRRRMAHGNIYAPEKVDAALANYFRVGNLTALRELALRWVADQVDEALQKYRSEHGIGGVWETRERVVVALTGGPEGETIIRRAARIADRSVGGDLLAVHIARSDGLAAGSSSAALARQRTLVESLGGSYHSVVGDDIPTALIEFARAENATQLVLGTSSRGRLERFVTGRGRGETVVGLSGDIDVHMVTHERAGRGRLLPSRRRTLSTARLIAGPVSGLVLPVLLTLLLDHTRGSLNLTSEALLFLLAVVGVACVGGVVSAVVASVSASLLLNYWFIPPIGAFTTTLNSVLATVVFAVVAGIVAAVVDRSLRLSRRSARATAEAETLSSLAGSIVRGDRAIPALLERTRETFGMDSAELTEQPVVDDGSVVQVPVGEQAHLVLRGRTLPSSERKVLTAFAAHVTVAVERARLAEAAAEVEPVKAADRMRTALLAAVSHDLRTPLAAGWAAIASLRSRDVDFSDEDRDELLATADESMARLSRLIDNLLDMSRLQAGALNLSLRATALEEVLPTALESLPPDGPLIDIQHLDAVPAVLADPPLLERVVANLLSNAARHTPPGETVLLTASTLADRVEVRVIDRGPGMPAEDRERAFVPFQRLGDTDNTTGVGLGLALSRGLTEAMAGTLTPEDTPGGGLTMVLSLPVADLREPTGSNTGSVPDA
;
A
#
# COMPACT_ATOMS: atom_id res chain seq x y z
N MET A 1 22.82 -27.45 -54.19
CA MET A 1 21.51 -26.77 -54.11
C MET A 1 20.48 -27.86 -53.86
N VAL A 2 20.29 -28.22 -52.59
CA VAL A 2 19.31 -29.24 -52.19
C VAL A 2 18.06 -28.46 -51.82
N VAL A 3 16.99 -28.69 -52.57
CA VAL A 3 15.69 -28.05 -52.40
C VAL A 3 14.99 -28.75 -51.23
N GLU A 4 14.84 -28.04 -50.11
CA GLU A 4 13.93 -28.46 -49.04
C GLU A 4 12.48 -28.40 -49.56
N PRO A 5 11.63 -29.40 -49.26
CA PRO A 5 10.24 -29.37 -49.67
C PRO A 5 9.47 -28.34 -48.81
N ASP A 6 8.88 -27.38 -49.52
CA ASP A 6 7.98 -26.35 -49.00
C ASP A 6 6.70 -27.00 -48.43
N VAL A 7 6.65 -27.16 -47.10
CA VAL A 7 5.47 -27.62 -46.36
C VAL A 7 4.63 -26.37 -46.03
N PRO A 8 3.35 -26.29 -46.42
CA PRO A 8 2.51 -25.14 -46.09
C PRO A 8 2.45 -24.95 -44.57
N PRO A 9 2.47 -23.71 -44.04
CA PRO A 9 2.54 -23.48 -42.60
C PRO A 9 1.28 -24.04 -41.93
N GLY A 10 1.43 -25.18 -41.27
CA GLY A 10 0.40 -25.79 -40.44
C GLY A 10 0.02 -24.85 -39.29
N ARG A 11 -1.18 -25.05 -38.72
CA ARG A 11 -1.60 -24.32 -37.53
C ARG A 11 -0.56 -24.55 -36.42
N PRO A 12 -0.07 -23.50 -35.73
CA PRO A 12 0.81 -23.70 -34.59
C PRO A 12 0.10 -24.54 -33.51
N GLY A 13 0.86 -25.40 -32.86
CA GLY A 13 0.41 -26.25 -31.77
C GLY A 13 -0.13 -25.42 -30.60
N ARG A 14 -0.97 -26.05 -29.78
CA ARG A 14 -1.56 -25.45 -28.56
C ARG A 14 -0.82 -25.92 -27.33
N LEU A 15 -0.50 -24.97 -26.48
CA LEU A 15 0.09 -25.22 -25.17
C LEU A 15 -1.00 -25.25 -24.09
N LYS A 16 -1.05 -26.34 -23.32
CA LYS A 16 -1.82 -26.45 -22.07
C LYS A 16 -0.86 -26.57 -20.89
N VAL A 17 -1.02 -25.73 -19.88
CA VAL A 17 -0.15 -25.69 -18.69
C VAL A 17 -0.95 -26.02 -17.44
N PHE A 18 -0.48 -27.00 -16.67
CA PHE A 18 -0.94 -27.22 -15.29
C PHE A 18 -0.06 -26.43 -14.32
N LEU A 19 -0.59 -25.33 -13.79
CA LEU A 19 0.11 -24.48 -12.83
C LEU A 19 -0.22 -24.94 -11.40
N GLY A 20 0.79 -25.09 -10.55
CA GLY A 20 0.57 -25.40 -9.13
C GLY A 20 1.25 -24.42 -8.18
N ALA A 21 0.64 -24.21 -7.02
CA ALA A 21 1.20 -23.36 -5.98
C ALA A 21 2.49 -23.91 -5.36
N ALA A 22 2.63 -25.24 -5.29
CA ALA A 22 3.78 -25.90 -4.69
C ALA A 22 4.07 -27.27 -5.33
N PRO A 23 5.29 -27.82 -5.16
CA PRO A 23 5.57 -29.21 -5.49
C PRO A 23 4.63 -30.16 -4.73
N GLY A 24 4.27 -31.30 -5.35
CA GLY A 24 3.43 -32.31 -4.70
C GLY A 24 1.91 -32.08 -4.72
N VAL A 25 1.42 -30.92 -5.20
CA VAL A 25 -0.04 -30.67 -5.36
C VAL A 25 -0.71 -31.59 -6.38
N GLY A 26 0.06 -32.25 -7.26
CA GLY A 26 -0.43 -33.26 -8.20
C GLY A 26 -0.45 -32.84 -9.68
N LYS A 27 0.34 -31.84 -10.09
CA LYS A 27 0.42 -31.36 -11.47
C LYS A 27 0.72 -32.47 -12.49
N THR A 28 1.82 -33.21 -12.31
CA THR A 28 2.20 -34.35 -13.17
C THR A 28 1.11 -35.42 -13.20
N TYR A 29 0.47 -35.71 -12.07
CA TYR A 29 -0.63 -36.66 -12.00
C TYR A 29 -1.83 -36.18 -12.84
N ARG A 30 -2.21 -34.90 -12.76
CA ARG A 30 -3.28 -34.30 -13.57
C ARG A 30 -2.93 -34.25 -15.06
N MET A 31 -1.66 -33.99 -15.39
CA MET A 31 -1.13 -34.02 -16.75
C MET A 31 -1.25 -35.42 -17.37
N LEU A 32 -0.85 -36.47 -16.66
CA LEU A 32 -0.99 -37.86 -17.12
C LEU A 32 -2.45 -38.30 -17.21
N ASP A 33 -3.30 -37.85 -16.28
CA ASP A 33 -4.74 -38.11 -16.29
C ASP A 33 -5.43 -37.47 -17.50
N GLU A 34 -4.98 -36.27 -17.91
CA GLU A 34 -5.40 -35.63 -19.15
C GLU A 34 -4.97 -36.41 -20.40
N ALA A 35 -3.73 -36.91 -20.43
CA ALA A 35 -3.26 -37.74 -21.54
C ALA A 35 -4.08 -39.01 -21.72
N ARG A 36 -4.37 -39.73 -20.63
CA ARG A 36 -5.22 -40.93 -20.66
C ARG A 36 -6.60 -40.63 -21.24
N ARG A 37 -7.26 -39.56 -20.76
CA ARG A 37 -8.56 -39.13 -21.32
C ARG A 37 -8.49 -38.83 -22.81
N ARG A 38 -7.38 -38.30 -23.32
CA ARG A 38 -7.19 -38.03 -24.75
C ARG A 38 -6.97 -39.31 -25.56
N VAL A 39 -6.16 -40.24 -25.05
CA VAL A 39 -5.97 -41.57 -25.65
C VAL A 39 -7.28 -42.36 -25.70
N GLU A 40 -8.05 -42.35 -24.61
CA GLU A 40 -9.38 -42.99 -24.56
C GLU A 40 -10.36 -42.40 -25.58
N ARG A 41 -10.16 -41.15 -26.01
CA ARG A 41 -10.92 -40.48 -27.07
C ARG A 41 -10.31 -40.69 -28.47
N GLY A 42 -9.26 -41.49 -28.59
CA GLY A 42 -8.58 -41.78 -29.85
C GLY A 42 -7.62 -40.69 -30.35
N THR A 43 -7.16 -39.79 -29.47
CA THR A 43 -6.11 -38.81 -29.81
C THR A 43 -4.73 -39.48 -29.77
N ASP A 44 -3.85 -39.17 -30.74
CA ASP A 44 -2.46 -39.64 -30.74
C ASP A 44 -1.63 -38.87 -29.69
N VAL A 45 -1.32 -39.51 -28.57
CA VAL A 45 -0.61 -38.90 -27.43
C VAL A 45 0.64 -39.67 -27.10
N VAL A 46 1.74 -38.95 -26.95
CA VAL A 46 3.04 -39.50 -26.58
C VAL A 46 3.57 -38.82 -25.31
N VAL A 47 4.17 -39.62 -24.43
CA VAL A 47 4.94 -39.12 -23.27
C VAL A 47 6.37 -38.87 -23.72
N ALA A 48 6.68 -37.62 -24.06
CA ALA A 48 8.02 -37.20 -24.44
C ALA A 48 8.95 -37.10 -23.23
N TYR A 49 8.44 -36.55 -22.12
CA TYR A 49 9.15 -36.54 -20.84
C TYR A 49 8.16 -36.42 -19.68
N ALA A 50 8.29 -37.28 -18.67
CA ALA A 50 7.52 -37.18 -17.43
C ALA A 50 8.35 -37.68 -16.25
N GLU A 51 8.50 -36.87 -15.20
CA GLU A 51 9.26 -37.24 -14.00
C GLU A 51 8.31 -37.68 -12.88
N CYS A 52 8.30 -38.98 -12.59
CA CYS A 52 7.38 -39.57 -11.60
C CYS A 52 7.99 -39.69 -10.20
N HIS A 53 9.28 -39.43 -10.01
CA HIS A 53 10.01 -39.51 -8.73
C HIS A 53 9.75 -40.79 -7.94
N LYS A 54 9.65 -41.94 -8.63
CA LYS A 54 9.34 -43.26 -8.04
C LYS A 54 7.99 -43.33 -7.30
N ARG A 55 7.06 -42.39 -7.56
CA ARG A 55 5.72 -42.37 -6.93
C ARG A 55 4.81 -43.39 -7.62
N ARG A 56 4.51 -44.48 -6.93
CA ARG A 56 3.70 -45.61 -7.45
C ARG A 56 2.41 -45.17 -8.15
N HIS A 57 1.57 -44.38 -7.48
CA HIS A 57 0.32 -43.88 -8.07
C HIS A 57 0.49 -43.00 -9.33
N THR A 58 1.65 -42.37 -9.51
CA THR A 58 1.94 -41.58 -10.73
C THR A 58 2.53 -42.46 -11.82
N LEU A 59 3.33 -43.47 -11.45
CA LEU A 59 3.83 -44.49 -12.36
C LEU A 59 2.69 -45.32 -12.96
N ASP A 60 1.70 -45.72 -12.14
CA ASP A 60 0.52 -46.47 -12.60
C ASP A 60 -0.28 -45.71 -13.69
N LYS A 61 -0.14 -44.37 -13.75
CA LYS A 61 -0.80 -43.54 -14.77
C LYS A 61 -0.09 -43.58 -16.13
N LEU A 62 1.17 -43.98 -16.18
CA LEU A 62 1.91 -44.20 -17.43
C LEU A 62 1.46 -45.47 -18.17
N ASP A 63 0.86 -46.43 -17.44
CA ASP A 63 0.41 -47.69 -18.03
C ASP A 63 -0.60 -47.44 -19.16
N GLY A 64 -0.27 -47.94 -20.36
CA GLY A 64 -1.09 -47.80 -21.56
C GLY A 64 -0.82 -46.52 -22.39
N LEU A 65 0.14 -45.68 -21.99
CA LEU A 65 0.61 -44.54 -22.79
C LEU A 65 1.87 -44.92 -23.58
N GLU A 66 2.01 -44.41 -24.80
CA GLU A 66 3.25 -44.51 -25.57
C GLU A 66 4.31 -43.58 -24.94
N ILE A 67 5.46 -44.13 -24.56
CA ILE A 67 6.57 -43.38 -23.94
C ILE A 67 7.76 -43.40 -24.87
N LEU A 68 8.30 -42.22 -25.20
CA LEU A 68 9.52 -42.14 -26.00
C LEU A 68 10.76 -42.40 -25.14
N PRO A 69 11.81 -43.03 -25.72
CA PRO A 69 13.08 -43.22 -25.03
C PRO A 69 13.70 -41.89 -24.60
N ARG A 70 14.23 -41.84 -23.37
CA ARG A 70 14.97 -40.70 -22.85
C ARG A 70 16.41 -40.71 -23.37
N THR A 71 16.96 -39.56 -23.70
CA THR A 71 18.38 -39.42 -24.04
C THR A 71 19.22 -39.37 -22.77
N ARG A 72 20.33 -40.12 -22.70
CA ARG A 72 21.26 -40.08 -21.57
C ARG A 72 22.47 -39.21 -21.88
N ARG A 73 22.84 -38.32 -20.96
CA ARG A 73 23.98 -37.40 -21.13
C ARG A 73 24.85 -37.36 -19.89
N ILE A 74 26.16 -37.34 -20.10
CA ILE A 74 27.15 -37.22 -19.03
C ILE A 74 27.59 -35.77 -18.93
N TYR A 75 27.41 -35.15 -17.77
CA TYR A 75 27.83 -33.78 -17.52
C TYR A 75 28.39 -33.64 -16.10
N ARG A 76 29.55 -32.99 -15.96
CA ARG A 76 30.26 -32.80 -14.67
C ARG A 76 30.41 -34.09 -13.83
N GLY A 77 30.62 -35.23 -14.49
CA GLY A 77 30.80 -36.53 -13.82
C GLY A 77 29.51 -37.22 -13.36
N GLY A 78 28.32 -36.65 -13.62
CA GLY A 78 27.02 -37.27 -13.41
C GLY A 78 26.34 -37.67 -14.72
N GLU A 79 25.52 -38.73 -14.68
CA GLU A 79 24.65 -39.17 -15.78
C GLU A 79 23.23 -38.63 -15.55
N PHE A 80 22.68 -37.95 -16.56
CA PHE A 80 21.37 -37.31 -16.54
C PHE A 80 20.51 -37.83 -17.69
N GLU A 81 19.21 -38.02 -17.43
CA GLU A 81 18.22 -38.37 -18.45
C GLU A 81 17.48 -37.11 -18.91
N GLU A 82 17.36 -36.92 -20.22
CA GLU A 82 16.76 -35.76 -20.86
C GLU A 82 15.70 -36.17 -21.89
N MET A 83 14.83 -35.23 -22.25
CA MET A 83 13.89 -35.40 -23.37
C MET A 83 14.67 -35.49 -24.69
N ASP A 84 14.32 -36.46 -25.54
CA ASP A 84 14.81 -36.52 -26.91
C ASP A 84 13.90 -35.70 -27.84
N LEU A 85 14.21 -34.42 -28.01
CA LEU A 85 13.41 -33.50 -28.84
C LEU A 85 13.34 -33.98 -30.30
N ASP A 86 14.45 -34.47 -30.86
CA ASP A 86 14.50 -34.91 -32.26
C ASP A 86 13.59 -36.13 -32.48
N ALA A 87 13.56 -37.08 -31.54
CA ALA A 87 12.65 -38.22 -31.60
C ALA A 87 11.17 -37.82 -31.55
N VAL A 88 10.79 -36.80 -30.75
CA VAL A 88 9.41 -36.30 -30.71
C VAL A 88 9.03 -35.64 -32.05
N LEU A 89 9.93 -34.82 -32.60
CA LEU A 89 9.74 -34.14 -33.87
C LEU A 89 9.66 -35.12 -35.05
N GLU A 90 10.41 -36.22 -35.01
CA GLU A 90 10.32 -37.29 -36.01
C GLU A 90 9.03 -38.11 -35.87
N ARG A 91 8.61 -38.42 -34.64
CA ARG A 91 7.36 -39.16 -34.35
C ARG A 91 6.10 -38.39 -34.70
N ARG A 92 6.13 -37.04 -34.67
CA ARG A 92 5.02 -36.13 -35.00
C ARG A 92 3.67 -36.50 -34.37
N PRO A 93 3.58 -36.67 -33.04
CA PRO A 93 2.31 -36.96 -32.38
C PRO A 93 1.34 -35.77 -32.48
N GLN A 94 0.04 -36.01 -32.30
CA GLN A 94 -0.91 -34.90 -32.15
C GLN A 94 -0.68 -34.14 -30.84
N VAL A 95 -0.34 -34.87 -29.77
CA VAL A 95 -0.10 -34.31 -28.43
C VAL A 95 1.17 -34.91 -27.82
N ALA A 96 2.06 -34.07 -27.31
CA ALA A 96 3.22 -34.47 -26.52
C ALA A 96 3.09 -34.03 -25.05
N LEU A 97 3.33 -34.94 -24.11
CA LEU A 97 3.49 -34.59 -22.69
C LEU A 97 4.96 -34.26 -22.41
N VAL A 98 5.19 -33.07 -21.87
CA VAL A 98 6.52 -32.60 -21.49
C VAL A 98 6.45 -32.03 -20.08
N ASP A 99 6.86 -32.80 -19.07
CA ASP A 99 6.96 -32.34 -17.69
C ASP A 99 8.21 -31.48 -17.47
N GLU A 100 8.29 -30.85 -16.29
CA GLU A 100 9.38 -29.97 -15.86
C GLU A 100 9.58 -28.75 -16.79
N PHE A 101 8.53 -27.93 -16.95
CA PHE A 101 8.51 -26.82 -17.93
C PHE A 101 9.67 -25.82 -17.78
N ALA A 102 10.11 -25.59 -16.54
CA ALA A 102 11.15 -24.62 -16.20
C ALA A 102 12.57 -25.20 -16.22
N HIS A 103 12.71 -26.50 -16.52
CA HIS A 103 13.97 -27.23 -16.47
C HIS A 103 15.05 -26.58 -17.34
N SER A 104 16.28 -26.61 -16.83
CA SER A 104 17.46 -26.19 -17.59
C SER A 104 18.11 -27.42 -18.21
N ASN A 105 18.10 -27.49 -19.53
CA ASN A 105 18.60 -28.66 -20.26
C ASN A 105 20.10 -28.83 -20.03
N VAL A 106 20.54 -30.08 -19.95
CA VAL A 106 21.98 -30.41 -19.87
C VAL A 106 22.73 -29.84 -21.09
N PRO A 107 23.85 -29.10 -20.89
CA PRO A 107 24.63 -28.52 -21.97
C PRO A 107 25.02 -29.52 -23.07
N GLY A 108 24.97 -29.08 -24.33
CA GLY A 108 25.20 -29.90 -25.53
C GLY A 108 23.93 -30.29 -26.29
N GLY A 109 22.76 -29.74 -25.92
CA GLY A 109 21.48 -29.90 -26.64
C GLY A 109 21.23 -28.75 -27.63
N ARG A 110 20.11 -28.83 -28.36
CA ARG A 110 19.67 -27.74 -29.26
C ARG A 110 19.40 -26.45 -28.47
N ASN A 111 18.68 -26.57 -27.36
CA ASN A 111 18.26 -25.45 -26.53
C ASN A 111 18.79 -25.54 -25.10
N ALA A 112 18.89 -24.38 -24.45
CA ALA A 112 19.32 -24.26 -23.06
C ALA A 112 18.19 -24.52 -22.05
N LYS A 113 16.93 -24.33 -22.45
CA LYS A 113 15.76 -24.43 -21.56
C LYS A 113 14.67 -25.30 -22.18
N ARG A 114 13.96 -26.07 -21.34
CA ARG A 114 12.89 -26.97 -21.79
C ARG A 114 11.72 -26.23 -22.46
N TRP A 115 11.42 -25.01 -22.02
CA TRP A 115 10.37 -24.20 -22.65
C TRP A 115 10.69 -23.83 -24.11
N GLN A 116 11.98 -23.76 -24.49
CA GLN A 116 12.41 -23.54 -25.88
C GLN A 116 12.18 -24.80 -26.73
N ASP A 117 12.44 -25.99 -26.17
CA ASP A 117 12.11 -27.25 -26.84
C ASP A 117 10.60 -27.36 -27.11
N ILE A 118 9.79 -26.92 -26.14
CA ILE A 118 8.32 -26.86 -26.29
C ILE A 118 7.92 -25.86 -27.37
N GLU A 119 8.59 -24.71 -27.49
CA GLU A 119 8.34 -23.78 -28.60
C GLU A 119 8.63 -24.41 -29.97
N GLU A 120 9.70 -25.22 -30.11
CA GLU A 120 9.97 -25.98 -31.34
C GLU A 120 8.86 -27.00 -31.65
N LEU A 121 8.36 -27.72 -30.63
CA LEU A 121 7.25 -28.66 -30.79
C LEU A 121 5.96 -27.94 -31.24
N LEU A 122 5.63 -26.80 -30.62
CA LEU A 122 4.47 -26.00 -30.98
C LEU A 122 4.62 -25.43 -32.41
N ALA A 123 5.83 -24.99 -32.80
CA ALA A 123 6.12 -24.52 -34.15
C ALA A 123 5.97 -25.64 -35.19
N ALA A 124 6.27 -26.89 -34.82
CA ALA A 124 6.04 -28.08 -35.64
C ALA A 124 4.56 -28.51 -35.71
N GLY A 125 3.65 -27.81 -35.03
CA GLY A 125 2.21 -28.09 -35.03
C GLY A 125 1.77 -29.16 -34.02
N ILE A 126 2.64 -29.55 -33.08
CA ILE A 126 2.36 -30.55 -32.04
C ILE A 126 1.75 -29.83 -30.83
N ASP A 127 0.59 -30.26 -30.35
CA ASP A 127 0.02 -29.71 -29.11
C ASP A 127 0.84 -30.22 -27.91
N VAL A 128 1.16 -29.36 -26.95
CA VAL A 128 1.96 -29.72 -25.78
C VAL A 128 1.15 -29.56 -24.50
N VAL A 129 1.22 -30.56 -23.63
CA VAL A 129 0.71 -30.46 -22.26
C VAL A 129 1.88 -30.55 -21.29
N THR A 130 2.00 -29.56 -20.41
CA THR A 130 3.11 -29.41 -19.48
C THR A 130 2.65 -29.03 -18.08
N ALA A 131 3.57 -29.05 -17.11
CA ALA A 131 3.33 -28.69 -15.73
C ALA A 131 4.43 -27.77 -15.19
N VAL A 132 4.04 -26.78 -14.39
CA VAL A 132 4.95 -25.81 -13.78
C VAL A 132 4.46 -25.35 -12.41
N ASN A 133 5.37 -24.97 -11.52
CA ASN A 133 5.03 -24.35 -10.23
C ASN A 133 5.15 -22.83 -10.32
N VAL A 134 4.39 -22.12 -9.49
CA VAL A 134 4.48 -20.67 -9.31
C VAL A 134 5.89 -20.19 -8.95
N GLN A 135 6.67 -21.01 -8.25
CA GLN A 135 8.06 -20.71 -7.88
C GLN A 135 9.03 -20.58 -9.06
N HIS A 136 8.67 -21.14 -10.22
CA HIS A 136 9.50 -21.09 -11.41
C HIS A 136 9.15 -19.91 -12.31
N LEU A 137 8.13 -19.12 -11.97
CA LEU A 137 7.83 -17.90 -12.71
C LEU A 137 8.88 -16.84 -12.40
N GLU A 138 9.48 -16.26 -13.43
CA GLU A 138 10.58 -15.32 -13.30
C GLU A 138 10.20 -14.09 -12.46
N SER A 139 8.99 -13.54 -12.67
CA SER A 139 8.48 -12.38 -11.92
C SER A 139 8.28 -12.64 -10.42
N LEU A 140 8.08 -13.90 -10.02
CA LEU A 140 7.77 -14.28 -8.65
C LEU A 140 8.97 -14.89 -7.91
N LYS A 141 10.10 -15.09 -8.59
CA LYS A 141 11.30 -15.72 -8.07
C LYS A 141 11.74 -15.14 -6.72
N ASP A 142 11.95 -13.83 -6.66
CA ASP A 142 12.49 -13.16 -5.47
C ASP A 142 11.51 -13.20 -4.28
N VAL A 143 10.21 -13.08 -4.56
CA VAL A 143 9.15 -13.15 -3.56
C VAL A 143 9.04 -14.57 -2.99
N VAL A 144 9.10 -15.58 -3.85
CA VAL A 144 9.05 -16.99 -3.46
C VAL A 144 10.30 -17.41 -2.70
N GLU A 145 11.49 -16.93 -3.08
CA GLU A 145 12.73 -17.15 -2.33
C GLU A 145 12.64 -16.53 -0.93
N LYS A 146 12.08 -15.32 -0.81
CA LYS A 146 11.87 -14.68 0.51
C LYS A 146 10.91 -15.49 1.41
N ILE A 147 9.87 -16.08 0.84
CA ILE A 147 8.89 -16.91 1.57
C ILE A 147 9.51 -18.27 1.95
N THR A 148 10.13 -18.96 1.00
CA THR A 148 10.57 -20.35 1.16
C THR A 148 11.99 -20.47 1.72
N ARG A 149 12.79 -19.41 1.66
CA ARG A 149 14.23 -19.34 1.95
C ARG A 149 15.09 -20.29 1.12
N VAL A 150 14.56 -20.79 0.00
CA VAL A 150 15.27 -21.68 -0.92
C VAL A 150 15.46 -20.96 -2.25
N PRO A 151 16.71 -20.74 -2.70
CA PRO A 151 16.98 -20.07 -3.96
C PRO A 151 16.47 -20.91 -5.13
N GLN A 152 15.76 -20.26 -6.06
CA GLN A 152 15.25 -20.93 -7.27
C GLN A 152 16.21 -20.73 -8.43
N GLN A 153 16.79 -21.81 -8.93
CA GLN A 153 17.76 -21.77 -10.04
C GLN A 153 17.09 -21.92 -11.41
N GLU A 154 15.93 -22.57 -11.45
CA GLU A 154 15.18 -22.87 -12.67
C GLU A 154 13.96 -21.95 -12.78
N THR A 155 13.96 -21.12 -13.82
CA THR A 155 12.90 -20.16 -14.11
C THR A 155 12.42 -20.25 -15.56
N VAL A 156 11.17 -19.84 -15.76
CA VAL A 156 10.52 -19.61 -17.05
C VAL A 156 9.97 -18.17 -17.09
N PRO A 157 10.17 -17.42 -18.19
CA PRO A 157 9.57 -16.11 -18.36
C PRO A 157 8.04 -16.15 -18.32
N ASP A 158 7.43 -15.18 -17.65
CA ASP A 158 5.97 -15.12 -17.48
C ASP A 158 5.20 -15.06 -18.81
N ASP A 159 5.73 -14.38 -19.82
CA ASP A 159 5.11 -14.26 -21.15
C ASP A 159 5.03 -15.61 -21.87
N VAL A 160 6.02 -16.48 -21.69
CA VAL A 160 6.04 -17.84 -22.26
C VAL A 160 4.89 -18.66 -21.67
N VAL A 161 4.66 -18.55 -20.36
CA VAL A 161 3.55 -19.24 -19.68
C VAL A 161 2.20 -18.62 -20.07
N ARG A 162 2.11 -17.29 -20.14
CA ARG A 162 0.88 -16.55 -20.51
C ARG A 162 0.43 -16.78 -21.95
N ARG A 163 1.35 -17.13 -22.86
CA ARG A 163 1.03 -17.56 -24.23
C ARG A 163 0.33 -18.92 -24.31
N ALA A 164 0.22 -19.66 -23.20
CA ALA A 164 -0.54 -20.89 -23.16
C ALA A 164 -2.00 -20.66 -23.54
N HIS A 165 -2.55 -21.57 -24.35
CA HIS A 165 -3.95 -21.50 -24.76
C HIS A 165 -4.89 -21.85 -23.60
N GLN A 166 -4.40 -22.64 -22.66
CA GLN A 166 -5.12 -23.02 -21.46
C GLN A 166 -4.16 -23.17 -20.29
N ILE A 167 -4.47 -22.49 -19.18
CA ILE A 167 -3.78 -22.66 -17.90
C ILE A 167 -4.81 -23.23 -16.90
N GLU A 168 -4.50 -24.38 -16.31
CA GLU A 168 -5.34 -25.02 -15.30
C GLU A 168 -4.61 -24.99 -13.96
N LEU A 169 -5.18 -24.27 -12.98
CA LEU A 169 -4.64 -24.22 -11.63
C LEU A 169 -4.93 -25.53 -10.89
N VAL A 170 -3.88 -26.25 -10.52
CA VAL A 170 -3.94 -27.43 -9.66
C VAL A 170 -3.73 -26.97 -8.21
N ASP A 171 -4.85 -26.66 -7.56
CA ASP A 171 -4.88 -26.17 -6.18
C ASP A 171 -5.13 -27.31 -5.16
N MET A 172 -4.48 -27.21 -4.00
CA MET A 172 -4.68 -28.09 -2.86
C MET A 172 -4.48 -27.28 -1.56
N PRO A 173 -5.38 -27.40 -0.57
CA PRO A 173 -5.18 -26.76 0.73
C PRO A 173 -3.85 -27.15 1.38
N ALA A 174 -3.20 -26.21 2.07
CA ALA A 174 -1.89 -26.42 2.71
C ALA A 174 -1.87 -27.66 3.62
N GLU A 175 -2.91 -27.86 4.43
CA GLU A 175 -3.04 -29.02 5.31
C GLU A 175 -3.23 -30.34 4.56
N ALA A 176 -3.92 -30.33 3.42
CA ALA A 176 -4.10 -31.53 2.59
C ALA A 176 -2.77 -31.92 1.93
N LEU A 177 -1.99 -30.94 1.46
CA LEU A 177 -0.66 -31.17 0.91
C LEU A 177 0.31 -31.71 1.97
N ARG A 178 0.29 -31.14 3.18
CA ARG A 178 1.11 -31.63 4.31
C ARG A 178 0.72 -33.04 4.74
N ARG A 179 -0.58 -33.36 4.84
CA ARG A 179 -1.05 -34.73 5.14
C ARG A 179 -0.59 -35.72 4.07
N ARG A 180 -0.73 -35.36 2.80
CA ARG A 180 -0.27 -36.19 1.68
C ARG A 180 1.24 -36.45 1.74
N MET A 181 2.01 -35.46 2.19
CA MET A 181 3.45 -35.57 2.39
C MET A 181 3.82 -36.43 3.60
N ALA A 182 3.12 -36.27 4.73
CA ALA A 182 3.30 -37.07 5.95
C ALA A 182 3.02 -38.57 5.70
N HIS A 183 2.07 -38.89 4.80
CA HIS A 183 1.81 -40.26 4.37
C HIS A 183 2.84 -40.81 3.36
N GLY A 184 3.94 -40.09 3.06
CA GLY A 184 5.01 -40.56 2.17
C GLY A 184 4.67 -40.55 0.68
N ASN A 185 3.59 -39.89 0.26
CA ASN A 185 3.13 -39.91 -1.14
C ASN A 185 3.89 -38.93 -2.07
N ILE A 186 4.78 -38.11 -1.55
CA ILE A 186 5.43 -37.00 -2.28
C ILE A 186 6.96 -37.09 -2.23
N TYR A 187 7.53 -37.36 -1.06
CA TYR A 187 8.96 -37.54 -0.80
C TYR A 187 9.25 -38.88 -0.11
N ALA A 188 10.48 -39.35 -0.23
CA ALA A 188 10.97 -40.48 0.55
C ALA A 188 10.93 -40.14 2.06
N PRO A 189 10.62 -41.10 2.96
CA PRO A 189 10.39 -40.85 4.39
C PRO A 189 11.48 -40.01 5.06
N GLU A 190 12.75 -40.28 4.72
CA GLU A 190 13.94 -39.61 5.26
C GLU A 190 14.00 -38.08 5.01
N LYS A 191 13.32 -37.59 3.97
CA LYS A 191 13.30 -36.17 3.59
C LYS A 191 12.01 -35.45 3.97
N VAL A 192 11.02 -36.18 4.49
CA VAL A 192 9.68 -35.65 4.78
C VAL A 192 9.75 -34.61 5.90
N ASP A 193 10.41 -34.93 7.02
CA ASP A 193 10.43 -34.05 8.20
C ASP A 193 11.18 -32.74 7.94
N ALA A 194 12.35 -32.81 7.31
CA ALA A 194 13.14 -31.65 6.94
C ALA A 194 12.40 -30.71 5.96
N ALA A 195 11.63 -31.28 5.03
CA ALA A 195 10.86 -30.49 4.07
C ALA A 195 9.55 -29.94 4.68
N LEU A 196 8.90 -30.66 5.59
CA LEU A 196 7.75 -30.17 6.38
C LEU A 196 8.15 -29.02 7.32
N ALA A 197 9.34 -29.09 7.90
CA ALA A 197 9.89 -28.06 8.78
C ALA A 197 10.40 -26.81 8.04
N ASN A 198 10.55 -26.84 6.70
CA ASN A 198 11.09 -25.73 5.90
C ASN A 198 10.12 -25.29 4.79
N TYR A 199 10.26 -25.84 3.58
CA TYR A 199 9.49 -25.41 2.41
C TYR A 199 7.97 -25.58 2.61
N PHE A 200 7.53 -26.69 3.22
CA PHE A 200 6.12 -27.08 3.34
C PHE A 200 5.43 -26.61 4.64
N ARG A 201 5.89 -25.50 5.24
CA ARG A 201 5.18 -24.83 6.34
C ARG A 201 3.82 -24.32 5.88
N VAL A 202 2.82 -24.31 6.77
CA VAL A 202 1.45 -23.86 6.44
C VAL A 202 1.45 -22.41 5.96
N GLY A 203 2.22 -21.53 6.60
CA GLY A 203 2.38 -20.14 6.18
C GLY A 203 2.94 -20.02 4.76
N ASN A 204 4.02 -20.74 4.46
CA ASN A 204 4.66 -20.74 3.14
C ASN A 204 3.70 -21.25 2.05
N LEU A 205 3.02 -22.37 2.29
CA LEU A 205 2.07 -22.95 1.34
C LEU A 205 0.85 -22.06 1.12
N THR A 206 0.37 -21.39 2.17
CA THR A 206 -0.74 -20.42 2.06
C THR A 206 -0.33 -19.22 1.23
N ALA A 207 0.86 -18.68 1.46
CA ALA A 207 1.39 -17.55 0.69
C ALA A 207 1.63 -17.93 -0.78
N LEU A 208 2.20 -19.10 -1.06
CA LEU A 208 2.40 -19.58 -2.44
C LEU A 208 1.07 -19.83 -3.15
N ARG A 209 0.06 -20.33 -2.44
CA ARG A 209 -1.31 -20.51 -2.96
C ARG A 209 -1.94 -19.16 -3.32
N GLU A 210 -1.79 -18.17 -2.46
CA GLU A 210 -2.25 -16.81 -2.72
C GLU A 210 -1.56 -16.19 -3.94
N LEU A 211 -0.23 -16.33 -4.05
CA LEU A 211 0.52 -15.87 -5.23
C LEU A 211 0.05 -16.55 -6.51
N ALA A 212 -0.17 -17.86 -6.48
CA ALA A 212 -0.67 -18.60 -7.64
C ALA A 212 -2.09 -18.17 -8.06
N LEU A 213 -2.99 -17.97 -7.10
CA LEU A 213 -4.35 -17.51 -7.36
C LEU A 213 -4.37 -16.08 -7.92
N ARG A 214 -3.58 -15.17 -7.35
CA ARG A 214 -3.46 -13.79 -7.85
C ARG A 214 -2.89 -13.78 -9.27
N TRP A 215 -1.83 -14.52 -9.53
CA TRP A 215 -1.21 -14.56 -10.86
C TRP A 215 -2.19 -15.10 -11.94
N VAL A 216 -2.98 -16.12 -11.61
CA VAL A 216 -4.02 -16.64 -12.51
C VAL A 216 -5.15 -15.62 -12.70
N ALA A 217 -5.57 -14.92 -11.65
CA ALA A 217 -6.57 -13.86 -11.76
C ALA A 217 -6.09 -12.73 -12.70
N ASP A 218 -4.84 -12.28 -12.55
CA ASP A 218 -4.24 -11.26 -13.40
C ASP A 218 -4.19 -11.71 -14.88
N GLN A 219 -3.93 -13.00 -15.14
CA GLN A 219 -3.97 -13.55 -16.50
C GLN A 219 -5.38 -13.54 -17.08
N VAL A 220 -6.39 -13.91 -16.29
CA VAL A 220 -7.79 -13.91 -16.74
C VAL A 220 -8.22 -12.49 -17.12
N ASP A 221 -7.83 -11.50 -16.32
CA ASP A 221 -8.09 -10.09 -16.61
C ASP A 221 -7.43 -9.63 -17.93
N GLU A 222 -6.16 -10.00 -18.16
CA GLU A 222 -5.42 -9.69 -19.39
C GLU A 222 -6.02 -10.37 -20.63
N ALA A 223 -6.40 -11.65 -20.52
CA ALA A 223 -7.04 -12.40 -21.59
C ALA A 223 -8.43 -11.85 -21.92
N LEU A 224 -9.19 -11.44 -20.91
CA LEU A 224 -10.48 -10.76 -21.08
C LEU A 224 -10.30 -9.41 -21.78
N GLN A 225 -9.29 -8.64 -21.40
CA GLN A 225 -8.99 -7.35 -22.03
C GLN A 225 -8.60 -7.52 -23.51
N LYS A 226 -7.77 -8.53 -23.82
CA LYS A 226 -7.41 -8.88 -25.19
C LYS A 226 -8.64 -9.30 -26.01
N TYR A 227 -9.46 -10.20 -25.47
CA TYR A 227 -10.71 -10.63 -26.11
C TYR A 227 -11.66 -9.46 -26.39
N ARG A 228 -11.82 -8.53 -25.42
CA ARG A 228 -12.62 -7.30 -25.59
C ARG A 228 -12.09 -6.42 -26.71
N SER A 229 -10.77 -6.23 -26.77
CA SER A 229 -10.12 -5.42 -27.81
C SER A 229 -10.27 -6.02 -29.21
N GLU A 230 -10.12 -7.35 -29.33
CA GLU A 230 -10.20 -8.07 -30.60
C GLU A 230 -11.65 -8.19 -31.12
N HIS A 231 -12.63 -8.29 -30.22
CA HIS A 231 -14.05 -8.46 -30.57
C HIS A 231 -14.86 -7.15 -30.47
N GLY A 232 -14.23 -6.01 -30.14
CA GLY A 232 -14.90 -4.71 -30.08
C GLY A 232 -16.04 -4.63 -29.05
N ILE A 233 -15.97 -5.40 -27.97
CA ILE A 233 -17.05 -5.51 -26.97
C ILE A 233 -16.89 -4.38 -25.94
N GLY A 234 -17.62 -3.28 -26.17
CA GLY A 234 -17.61 -2.07 -25.34
C GLY A 234 -18.50 -2.10 -24.07
N GLY A 235 -19.14 -3.22 -23.73
CA GLY A 235 -19.97 -3.32 -22.52
C GLY A 235 -19.13 -3.45 -21.24
N VAL A 236 -19.60 -2.85 -20.14
CA VAL A 236 -19.02 -2.95 -18.79
C VAL A 236 -19.46 -4.28 -18.16
N TRP A 237 -18.53 -5.10 -17.68
CA TRP A 237 -18.87 -6.37 -17.01
C TRP A 237 -18.89 -6.17 -15.49
N GLU A 238 -20.05 -6.42 -14.88
CA GLU A 238 -20.45 -6.15 -13.49
C GLU A 238 -19.82 -7.07 -12.41
N THR A 239 -18.53 -7.42 -12.46
CA THR A 239 -17.90 -8.23 -11.38
C THR A 239 -17.28 -7.40 -10.26
N ARG A 240 -16.99 -6.11 -10.50
CA ARG A 240 -16.59 -5.14 -9.48
C ARG A 240 -17.37 -3.85 -9.67
N GLU A 241 -17.93 -3.33 -8.58
CA GLU A 241 -18.62 -2.04 -8.61
C GLU A 241 -17.59 -0.92 -8.73
N ARG A 242 -17.62 -0.18 -9.84
CA ARG A 242 -16.79 1.02 -10.02
C ARG A 242 -17.71 2.22 -9.95
N VAL A 243 -17.73 2.85 -8.78
CA VAL A 243 -18.68 3.92 -8.43
C VAL A 243 -18.00 5.26 -8.65
N VAL A 244 -18.50 6.03 -9.62
CA VAL A 244 -18.08 7.42 -9.84
C VAL A 244 -18.98 8.36 -9.06
N VAL A 245 -18.41 9.29 -8.28
CA VAL A 245 -19.13 10.36 -7.59
C VAL A 245 -18.77 11.72 -8.19
N ALA A 246 -19.77 12.46 -8.66
CA ALA A 246 -19.55 13.80 -9.18
C ALA A 246 -19.54 14.85 -8.06
N LEU A 247 -18.46 15.63 -7.98
CA LEU A 247 -18.26 16.66 -6.97
C LEU A 247 -18.44 18.07 -7.56
N THR A 248 -19.40 18.81 -7.02
CA THR A 248 -19.68 20.21 -7.35
C THR A 248 -18.85 21.22 -6.54
N GLY A 249 -18.18 20.75 -5.47
CA GLY A 249 -17.44 21.60 -4.53
C GLY A 249 -18.31 22.35 -3.51
N GLY A 250 -19.59 22.00 -3.41
CA GLY A 250 -20.50 22.48 -2.37
C GLY A 250 -20.46 21.60 -1.09
N PRO A 251 -21.02 22.06 0.03
CA PRO A 251 -21.01 21.35 1.32
C PRO A 251 -21.75 19.99 1.29
N GLU A 252 -22.53 19.71 0.25
CA GLU A 252 -23.18 18.43 0.00
C GLU A 252 -22.23 17.28 -0.35
N GLY A 253 -21.02 17.60 -0.85
CA GLY A 253 -20.11 16.59 -1.39
C GLY A 253 -19.71 15.52 -0.38
N GLU A 254 -19.56 15.87 0.91
CA GLU A 254 -19.21 14.88 1.95
C GLU A 254 -20.30 13.81 2.14
N THR A 255 -21.58 14.20 2.09
CA THR A 255 -22.71 13.27 2.19
C THR A 255 -22.77 12.35 0.98
N ILE A 256 -22.52 12.89 -0.21
CA ILE A 256 -22.56 12.14 -1.46
C ILE A 256 -21.38 11.15 -1.51
N ILE A 257 -20.17 11.58 -1.11
CA ILE A 257 -18.98 10.71 -1.02
C ILE A 257 -19.23 9.54 -0.07
N ARG A 258 -19.75 9.80 1.14
CA ARG A 258 -20.02 8.71 2.10
C ARG A 258 -21.09 7.74 1.60
N ARG A 259 -22.06 8.21 0.82
CA ARG A 259 -23.06 7.32 0.21
C ARG A 259 -22.47 6.52 -0.96
N ALA A 260 -21.62 7.13 -1.78
CA ALA A 260 -20.91 6.45 -2.86
C ALA A 260 -19.94 5.38 -2.32
N ALA A 261 -19.20 5.67 -1.25
CA ALA A 261 -18.34 4.70 -0.57
C ALA A 261 -19.14 3.48 -0.08
N ARG A 262 -20.30 3.70 0.56
CA ARG A 262 -21.19 2.59 0.97
C ARG A 262 -21.75 1.76 -0.18
N ILE A 263 -21.80 2.32 -1.40
CA ILE A 263 -22.23 1.57 -2.58
C ILE A 263 -21.05 0.74 -3.08
N ALA A 264 -19.85 1.31 -3.15
CA ALA A 264 -18.63 0.60 -3.54
C ALA A 264 -18.31 -0.55 -2.56
N ASP A 265 -18.45 -0.33 -1.25
CA ASP A 265 -18.17 -1.31 -0.19
C ASP A 265 -19.12 -2.53 -0.20
N ARG A 266 -20.23 -2.51 -0.96
CA ARG A 266 -21.16 -3.66 -1.05
C ARG A 266 -20.60 -4.81 -1.88
N SER A 267 -19.60 -4.53 -2.72
CA SER A 267 -18.96 -5.50 -3.59
C SER A 267 -17.50 -5.66 -3.18
N VAL A 268 -17.04 -6.92 -3.06
CA VAL A 268 -15.67 -7.23 -2.66
C VAL A 268 -14.71 -6.68 -3.74
N GLY A 269 -13.93 -5.67 -3.37
CA GLY A 269 -13.00 -4.98 -4.28
C GLY A 269 -13.65 -3.90 -5.16
N GLY A 270 -14.71 -3.23 -4.69
CA GLY A 270 -15.28 -2.08 -5.38
C GLY A 270 -14.38 -0.84 -5.36
N ASP A 271 -14.37 -0.09 -6.46
CA ASP A 271 -13.59 1.14 -6.61
C ASP A 271 -14.48 2.38 -6.38
N LEU A 272 -13.96 3.35 -5.62
CA LEU A 272 -14.55 4.68 -5.49
C LEU A 272 -13.73 5.70 -6.27
N LEU A 273 -14.34 6.33 -7.27
CA LEU A 273 -13.73 7.41 -8.04
C LEU A 273 -14.51 8.70 -7.85
N ALA A 274 -13.87 9.76 -7.40
CA ALA A 274 -14.48 11.08 -7.29
C ALA A 274 -14.01 11.98 -8.43
N VAL A 275 -14.94 12.60 -9.15
CA VAL A 275 -14.61 13.49 -10.28
C VAL A 275 -15.15 14.89 -10.06
N HIS A 276 -14.30 15.89 -10.25
CA HIS A 276 -14.68 17.29 -10.35
C HIS A 276 -14.48 17.80 -11.77
N ILE A 277 -15.48 18.47 -12.33
CA ILE A 277 -15.35 19.10 -13.67
C ILE A 277 -15.08 20.58 -13.50
N ALA A 278 -13.85 20.97 -13.79
CA ALA A 278 -13.41 22.35 -13.86
C ALA A 278 -13.82 22.96 -15.22
N ARG A 279 -14.45 24.13 -15.21
CA ARG A 279 -14.80 24.84 -16.45
C ARG A 279 -13.65 25.74 -16.88
N SER A 280 -13.38 25.80 -18.19
CA SER A 280 -12.33 26.60 -18.83
C SER A 280 -12.47 28.12 -18.63
N ASP A 281 -13.64 28.56 -18.18
CA ASP A 281 -13.98 29.98 -18.00
C ASP A 281 -13.56 30.55 -16.64
N GLY A 282 -13.00 29.74 -15.72
CA GLY A 282 -12.48 30.17 -14.42
C GLY A 282 -13.54 30.77 -13.49
N LEU A 283 -14.83 30.67 -13.86
CA LEU A 283 -15.95 31.36 -13.20
C LEU A 283 -16.79 30.42 -12.33
N ALA A 284 -16.22 29.32 -11.84
CA ALA A 284 -16.83 28.50 -10.79
C ALA A 284 -16.80 29.22 -9.43
N ALA A 285 -17.47 30.38 -9.33
CA ALA A 285 -17.60 31.22 -8.13
C ALA A 285 -18.45 30.58 -7.01
N GLY A 286 -18.54 29.25 -6.96
CA GLY A 286 -19.32 28.50 -5.98
C GLY A 286 -18.60 27.28 -5.40
N SER A 287 -17.49 26.84 -6.00
CA SER A 287 -16.71 25.73 -5.48
C SER A 287 -15.62 26.30 -4.58
N SER A 288 -15.76 26.19 -3.26
CA SER A 288 -14.67 26.63 -2.39
C SER A 288 -13.52 25.64 -2.59
N SER A 289 -12.37 26.11 -3.07
CA SER A 289 -11.17 25.27 -3.26
C SER A 289 -10.85 24.47 -1.98
N ALA A 290 -11.09 25.09 -0.81
CA ALA A 290 -10.98 24.43 0.49
C ALA A 290 -11.98 23.28 0.72
N ALA A 291 -13.21 23.36 0.19
CA ALA A 291 -14.20 22.27 0.28
C ALA A 291 -13.84 21.11 -0.65
N LEU A 292 -13.36 21.40 -1.87
CA LEU A 292 -12.85 20.37 -2.78
C LEU A 292 -11.62 19.67 -2.19
N ALA A 293 -10.72 20.41 -1.54
CA ALA A 293 -9.57 19.83 -0.83
C ALA A 293 -10.01 18.89 0.31
N ARG A 294 -10.96 19.30 1.16
CA ARG A 294 -11.51 18.43 2.21
C ARG A 294 -12.23 17.19 1.65
N GLN A 295 -12.99 17.36 0.58
CA GLN A 295 -13.68 16.28 -0.11
C GLN A 295 -12.69 15.28 -0.71
N ARG A 296 -11.60 15.77 -1.30
CA ARG A 296 -10.50 14.94 -1.78
C ARG A 296 -9.88 14.13 -0.64
N THR A 297 -9.52 14.75 0.48
CA THR A 297 -8.99 14.05 1.65
C THR A 297 -9.95 12.98 2.16
N LEU A 298 -11.26 13.28 2.16
CA LEU A 298 -12.28 12.31 2.56
C LEU A 298 -12.34 11.11 1.60
N VAL A 299 -12.29 11.33 0.28
CA VAL A 299 -12.26 10.25 -0.72
C VAL A 299 -11.01 9.38 -0.55
N GLU A 300 -9.84 10.00 -0.42
CA GLU A 300 -8.56 9.30 -0.22
C GLU A 300 -8.57 8.49 1.10
N SER A 301 -9.16 9.03 2.19
CA SER A 301 -9.30 8.31 3.47
C SER A 301 -10.22 7.10 3.42
N LEU A 302 -11.12 7.05 2.42
CA LEU A 302 -12.03 5.94 2.17
C LEU A 302 -11.47 4.97 1.11
N GLY A 303 -10.20 5.09 0.74
CA GLY A 303 -9.55 4.23 -0.26
C GLY A 303 -9.91 4.56 -1.71
N GLY A 304 -10.59 5.69 -1.98
CA GLY A 304 -10.97 6.13 -3.32
C GLY A 304 -9.94 7.05 -3.99
N SER A 305 -10.07 7.23 -5.31
CA SER A 305 -9.25 8.14 -6.11
C SER A 305 -9.99 9.43 -6.47
N TYR A 306 -9.28 10.55 -6.57
CA TYR A 306 -9.85 11.86 -6.92
C TYR A 306 -9.28 12.36 -8.26
N HIS A 307 -10.18 12.79 -9.14
CA HIS A 307 -9.90 13.23 -10.50
C HIS A 307 -10.48 14.62 -10.76
N SER A 308 -9.76 15.44 -11.52
CA SER A 308 -10.22 16.76 -11.96
C SER A 308 -10.13 16.84 -13.47
N VAL A 309 -11.28 16.95 -14.13
CA VAL A 309 -11.39 16.97 -15.59
C VAL A 309 -11.78 18.38 -16.04
N VAL A 310 -11.16 18.89 -17.10
CA VAL A 310 -11.56 20.18 -17.67
C VAL A 310 -12.64 19.94 -18.73
N GLY A 311 -13.80 20.55 -18.56
CA GLY A 311 -14.93 20.37 -19.48
C GLY A 311 -15.90 21.55 -19.47
N ASP A 312 -16.23 22.07 -20.64
CA ASP A 312 -17.19 23.17 -20.78
C ASP A 312 -18.65 22.72 -20.56
N ASP A 313 -18.96 21.49 -20.97
CA ASP A 313 -20.23 20.81 -20.74
C ASP A 313 -20.12 19.70 -19.68
N ILE A 314 -20.66 19.98 -18.50
CA ILE A 314 -20.55 19.12 -17.31
C ILE A 314 -21.21 17.74 -17.54
N PRO A 315 -22.45 17.63 -18.04
CA PRO A 315 -23.08 16.32 -18.26
C PRO A 315 -22.29 15.42 -19.22
N THR A 316 -21.85 15.94 -20.36
CA THR A 316 -21.08 15.17 -21.34
C THR A 316 -19.74 14.73 -20.77
N ALA A 317 -18.99 15.65 -20.15
CA ALA A 317 -17.69 15.32 -19.55
C ALA A 317 -17.80 14.33 -18.37
N LEU A 318 -18.90 14.34 -17.59
CA LEU A 318 -19.14 13.32 -16.56
C LEU A 318 -19.31 11.93 -17.16
N ILE A 319 -20.09 11.81 -18.23
CA ILE A 319 -20.35 10.54 -18.89
C ILE A 319 -19.10 10.04 -19.63
N GLU A 320 -18.37 10.91 -20.31
CA GLU A 320 -17.10 10.55 -20.96
C GLU A 320 -16.08 10.03 -19.94
N PHE A 321 -15.94 10.71 -18.80
CA PHE A 321 -15.09 10.23 -17.71
C PHE A 321 -15.59 8.89 -17.15
N ALA A 322 -16.88 8.76 -16.87
CA ALA A 322 -17.44 7.53 -16.33
C ALA A 322 -17.26 6.34 -17.29
N ARG A 323 -17.37 6.55 -18.61
CA ARG A 323 -17.11 5.51 -19.61
C ARG A 323 -15.64 5.17 -19.74
N ALA A 324 -14.76 6.17 -19.75
CA ALA A 324 -13.30 5.95 -19.80
C ALA A 324 -12.82 5.11 -18.61
N GLU A 325 -13.38 5.37 -17.42
CA GLU A 325 -13.09 4.63 -16.19
C GLU A 325 -13.94 3.35 -16.04
N ASN A 326 -14.70 2.93 -17.05
CA ASN A 326 -15.59 1.76 -17.02
C ASN A 326 -16.46 1.70 -15.75
N ALA A 327 -17.06 2.83 -15.38
CA ALA A 327 -17.90 2.94 -14.20
C ALA A 327 -19.21 2.14 -14.38
N THR A 328 -19.59 1.38 -13.37
CA THR A 328 -20.90 0.71 -13.31
C THR A 328 -21.97 1.67 -12.81
N GLN A 329 -21.60 2.60 -11.91
CA GLN A 329 -22.54 3.52 -11.29
C GLN A 329 -22.02 4.96 -11.25
N LEU A 330 -22.93 5.92 -11.40
CA LEU A 330 -22.66 7.34 -11.30
C LEU A 330 -23.54 8.00 -10.23
N VAL A 331 -22.93 8.46 -9.14
CA VAL A 331 -23.60 9.10 -8.00
C VAL A 331 -23.57 10.61 -8.16
N LEU A 332 -24.76 11.22 -8.16
CA LEU A 332 -24.94 12.67 -8.35
C LEU A 332 -25.75 13.28 -7.19
N GLY A 333 -25.39 14.49 -6.78
CA GLY A 333 -26.20 15.30 -5.86
C GLY A 333 -27.46 15.86 -6.52
N THR A 334 -28.59 15.82 -5.83
CA THR A 334 -29.83 16.46 -6.30
C THR A 334 -29.76 17.99 -6.20
N SER A 335 -29.84 18.71 -7.33
CA SER A 335 -29.98 20.16 -7.35
C SER A 335 -31.45 20.59 -7.44
N SER A 336 -32.00 21.30 -6.45
CA SER A 336 -33.38 21.81 -6.53
C SER A 336 -33.45 23.12 -7.32
N ARG A 337 -34.08 23.10 -8.50
CA ARG A 337 -34.49 24.31 -9.25
C ARG A 337 -35.98 24.60 -9.06
N GLY A 338 -36.36 25.88 -9.04
CA GLY A 338 -37.76 26.32 -8.98
C GLY A 338 -38.54 25.97 -10.26
N ARG A 339 -39.87 25.82 -10.14
CA ARG A 339 -40.75 25.40 -11.27
C ARG A 339 -40.67 26.34 -12.49
N LEU A 340 -40.54 27.65 -12.27
CA LEU A 340 -40.40 28.66 -13.34
C LEU A 340 -39.05 28.59 -14.08
N GLU A 341 -37.96 28.30 -13.36
CA GLU A 341 -36.61 28.23 -13.93
C GLU A 341 -36.45 27.01 -14.86
N ARG A 342 -37.15 25.92 -14.53
CA ARG A 342 -37.22 24.68 -15.33
C ARG A 342 -37.94 24.87 -16.67
N PHE A 343 -38.91 25.78 -16.72
CA PHE A 343 -39.66 26.08 -17.95
C PHE A 343 -38.86 26.94 -18.94
N VAL A 344 -38.02 27.85 -18.43
CA VAL A 344 -37.29 28.84 -19.27
C VAL A 344 -35.93 28.33 -19.76
N THR A 345 -35.25 27.45 -19.00
CA THR A 345 -33.84 27.06 -19.29
C THR A 345 -33.66 25.62 -19.76
N GLY A 346 -34.75 24.85 -19.90
CA GLY A 346 -34.70 23.44 -20.32
C GLY A 346 -34.35 22.45 -19.21
N ARG A 347 -34.07 21.20 -19.60
CA ARG A 347 -33.80 20.04 -18.71
C ARG A 347 -32.64 20.30 -17.72
N GLY A 348 -32.71 19.68 -16.56
CA GLY A 348 -31.66 19.79 -15.52
C GLY A 348 -30.36 19.08 -15.90
N ARG A 349 -29.23 19.44 -15.26
CA ARG A 349 -27.94 18.74 -15.46
C ARG A 349 -28.05 17.24 -15.13
N GLY A 350 -28.69 16.88 -14.01
CA GLY A 350 -28.93 15.47 -13.66
C GLY A 350 -29.85 14.75 -14.65
N GLU A 351 -30.89 15.42 -15.16
CA GLU A 351 -31.80 14.85 -16.16
C GLU A 351 -31.13 14.64 -17.52
N THR A 352 -30.17 15.51 -17.87
CA THR A 352 -29.33 15.36 -19.06
C THR A 352 -28.34 14.21 -18.88
N VAL A 353 -27.73 14.04 -17.70
CA VAL A 353 -26.84 12.91 -17.40
C VAL A 353 -27.59 11.57 -17.46
N VAL A 354 -28.79 11.48 -16.88
CA VAL A 354 -29.65 10.29 -16.99
C VAL A 354 -30.02 9.98 -18.45
N GLY A 355 -30.25 11.02 -19.27
CA GLY A 355 -30.52 10.81 -20.70
C GLY A 355 -29.30 10.34 -21.52
N LEU A 356 -28.08 10.57 -21.03
CA LEU A 356 -26.83 10.24 -21.72
C LEU A 356 -26.12 9.01 -21.15
N SER A 357 -26.54 8.50 -19.98
CA SER A 357 -25.81 7.48 -19.22
C SER A 357 -25.74 6.12 -19.92
N GLY A 358 -26.71 5.77 -20.76
CA GLY A 358 -26.76 4.46 -21.41
C GLY A 358 -26.84 3.36 -20.34
N ASP A 359 -25.85 2.47 -20.33
CA ASP A 359 -25.75 1.32 -19.42
C ASP A 359 -25.19 1.66 -18.03
N ILE A 360 -24.88 2.92 -17.73
CA ILE A 360 -24.37 3.35 -16.42
C ILE A 360 -25.54 3.73 -15.50
N ASP A 361 -25.61 3.10 -14.32
CA ASP A 361 -26.66 3.37 -13.33
C ASP A 361 -26.46 4.70 -12.61
N VAL A 362 -27.38 5.65 -12.82
CA VAL A 362 -27.28 7.00 -12.22
C VAL A 362 -28.06 7.08 -10.89
N HIS A 363 -27.31 7.22 -9.79
CA HIS A 363 -27.85 7.33 -8.43
C HIS A 363 -27.96 8.80 -7.97
N MET A 364 -29.18 9.30 -7.86
CA MET A 364 -29.46 10.66 -7.37
C MET A 364 -29.58 10.68 -5.84
N VAL A 365 -28.68 11.40 -5.15
CA VAL A 365 -28.63 11.49 -3.69
C VAL A 365 -29.32 12.76 -3.19
N THR A 366 -30.32 12.59 -2.33
CA THR A 366 -30.93 13.67 -1.54
C THR A 366 -30.09 13.97 -0.30
N HIS A 367 -30.00 15.23 0.08
CA HIS A 367 -29.21 15.72 1.22
C HIS A 367 -30.03 16.75 2.03
N GLU A 368 -29.71 17.01 3.30
CA GLU A 368 -30.48 17.92 4.19
C GLU A 368 -30.65 19.37 3.69
N ARG A 369 -29.86 19.78 2.69
CA ARG A 369 -30.00 21.07 2.00
C ARG A 369 -30.87 21.02 0.74
N ALA A 370 -31.43 19.86 0.39
CA ALA A 370 -32.33 19.69 -0.74
C ALA A 370 -33.69 20.25 -0.33
N GLY A 371 -34.09 21.36 -0.94
CA GLY A 371 -35.33 22.07 -0.59
C GLY A 371 -35.16 23.39 0.15
N ARG A 372 -33.95 23.77 0.60
CA ARG A 372 -33.67 25.15 1.03
C ARG A 372 -33.26 26.00 -0.16
N GLY A 373 -34.20 26.24 -1.06
CA GLY A 373 -34.03 27.21 -2.14
C GLY A 373 -33.91 28.62 -1.56
N ARG A 374 -32.69 29.11 -1.36
CA ARG A 374 -32.48 30.56 -1.40
C ARG A 374 -32.77 30.99 -2.83
N LEU A 375 -33.72 31.91 -2.97
CA LEU A 375 -34.00 32.60 -4.22
C LEU A 375 -32.67 33.12 -4.82
N LEU A 376 -32.39 32.67 -6.04
CA LEU A 376 -31.36 33.13 -6.98
C LEU A 376 -29.90 32.80 -6.62
N PRO A 377 -29.30 31.73 -7.19
CA PRO A 377 -27.86 31.65 -7.33
C PRO A 377 -27.42 32.65 -8.41
N SER A 378 -26.65 33.66 -8.00
CA SER A 378 -26.21 34.72 -8.88
C SER A 378 -25.32 34.17 -9.99
N ARG A 379 -25.83 34.20 -11.22
CA ARG A 379 -25.01 34.41 -12.41
C ARG A 379 -24.39 35.79 -12.22
N ARG A 380 -23.20 35.89 -11.60
CA ARG A 380 -22.49 37.17 -11.41
C ARG A 380 -22.08 37.69 -12.79
N ARG A 381 -23.05 38.39 -13.38
CA ARG A 381 -22.91 39.44 -14.37
C ARG A 381 -21.82 40.38 -13.87
N THR A 382 -20.89 40.73 -14.75
CA THR A 382 -19.64 41.45 -14.49
C THR A 382 -19.80 42.90 -14.04
N LEU A 383 -20.98 43.32 -13.57
CA LEU A 383 -21.26 44.66 -13.07
C LEU A 383 -22.21 44.56 -11.87
N SER A 384 -21.89 45.28 -10.78
CA SER A 384 -22.79 45.48 -9.63
C SER A 384 -24.19 45.85 -10.13
N THR A 385 -25.26 45.31 -9.51
CA THR A 385 -26.66 45.67 -9.83
C THR A 385 -26.88 47.18 -9.79
N ALA A 386 -26.12 47.90 -8.96
CA ALA A 386 -26.07 49.35 -8.98
C ALA A 386 -25.55 49.89 -10.32
N ARG A 387 -24.48 49.35 -10.91
CA ARG A 387 -23.94 49.79 -12.21
C ARG A 387 -24.77 49.36 -13.42
N LEU A 388 -25.47 48.22 -13.35
CA LEU A 388 -26.27 47.72 -14.48
C LEU A 388 -27.50 48.61 -14.76
N ILE A 389 -28.06 49.22 -13.70
CA ILE A 389 -29.21 50.14 -13.80
C ILE A 389 -28.70 51.58 -13.74
N ALA A 390 -27.83 51.94 -12.80
CA ALA A 390 -27.32 53.31 -12.68
C ALA A 390 -26.48 53.74 -13.88
N GLY A 391 -25.81 52.82 -14.58
CA GLY A 391 -25.07 53.15 -15.81
C GLY A 391 -26.00 53.69 -16.91
N PRO A 392 -26.93 52.89 -17.45
CA PRO A 392 -27.89 53.36 -18.44
C PRO A 392 -28.75 54.53 -17.96
N VAL A 393 -29.17 54.52 -16.68
CA VAL A 393 -29.91 55.65 -16.08
C VAL A 393 -29.05 56.91 -16.06
N SER A 394 -27.77 56.84 -15.70
CA SER A 394 -26.86 58.00 -15.77
C SER A 394 -26.66 58.50 -17.20
N GLY A 395 -26.69 57.61 -18.19
CA GLY A 395 -26.67 57.98 -19.61
C GLY A 395 -27.91 58.74 -20.07
N LEU A 396 -29.05 58.59 -19.40
CA LEU A 396 -30.24 59.41 -19.65
C LEU A 396 -30.24 60.69 -18.81
N VAL A 397 -29.93 60.57 -17.52
CA VAL A 397 -30.06 61.65 -16.53
C VAL A 397 -29.00 62.73 -16.75
N LEU A 398 -27.74 62.37 -16.99
CA LEU A 398 -26.65 63.35 -17.08
C LEU A 398 -26.79 64.28 -18.30
N PRO A 399 -27.11 63.79 -19.53
CA PRO A 399 -27.37 64.69 -20.66
C PRO A 399 -28.59 65.59 -20.44
N VAL A 400 -29.64 65.13 -19.77
CA VAL A 400 -30.82 65.94 -19.45
C VAL A 400 -30.48 67.04 -18.44
N LEU A 401 -29.76 66.71 -17.36
CA LEU A 401 -29.28 67.69 -16.38
C LEU A 401 -28.37 68.74 -17.02
N LEU A 402 -27.47 68.30 -17.91
CA LEU A 402 -26.60 69.21 -18.66
C LEU A 402 -27.40 70.14 -19.58
N THR A 403 -28.45 69.62 -20.23
CA THR A 403 -29.37 70.43 -21.06
C THR A 403 -30.04 71.53 -20.24
N LEU A 404 -30.57 71.20 -19.05
CA LEU A 404 -31.23 72.17 -18.17
C LEU A 404 -30.26 73.24 -17.65
N LEU A 405 -29.02 72.85 -17.34
CA LEU A 405 -27.98 73.78 -16.90
C LEU A 405 -27.54 74.75 -18.01
N LEU A 406 -27.35 74.22 -19.22
CA LEU A 406 -26.96 75.01 -20.39
C LEU A 406 -28.09 75.92 -20.86
N ASP A 407 -29.36 75.49 -20.74
CA ASP A 407 -30.51 76.35 -21.05
C ASP A 407 -30.58 77.58 -20.12
N HIS A 408 -30.24 77.43 -18.83
CA HIS A 408 -30.19 78.57 -17.91
C HIS A 408 -29.10 79.60 -18.27
N THR A 409 -28.06 79.16 -18.97
CA THR A 409 -26.93 79.98 -19.42
C THR A 409 -26.98 80.29 -20.92
N ARG A 410 -28.15 80.07 -21.54
CA ARG A 410 -28.37 80.20 -22.98
C ARG A 410 -27.97 81.60 -23.47
N GLY A 411 -27.13 81.63 -24.50
CA GLY A 411 -26.59 82.85 -25.10
C GLY A 411 -25.23 83.31 -24.55
N SER A 412 -24.73 82.69 -23.47
CA SER A 412 -23.37 82.96 -22.96
C SER A 412 -22.30 82.07 -23.58
N LEU A 413 -22.68 80.89 -24.08
CA LEU A 413 -21.79 79.92 -24.70
C LEU A 413 -22.15 79.74 -26.18
N ASN A 414 -21.14 79.52 -27.01
CA ASN A 414 -21.32 79.17 -28.42
C ASN A 414 -21.71 77.68 -28.55
N LEU A 415 -22.44 77.34 -29.61
CA LEU A 415 -22.88 75.97 -29.93
C LEU A 415 -21.75 74.93 -29.89
N THR A 416 -20.54 75.32 -30.28
CA THR A 416 -19.35 74.46 -30.23
C THR A 416 -18.97 74.08 -28.81
N SER A 417 -19.03 75.04 -27.87
CA SER A 417 -18.72 74.79 -26.45
C SER A 417 -19.77 73.88 -25.81
N GLU A 418 -21.05 74.10 -26.13
CA GLU A 418 -22.15 73.26 -25.67
C GLU A 418 -21.98 71.81 -26.17
N ALA A 419 -21.66 71.61 -27.45
CA ALA A 419 -21.41 70.29 -28.03
C ALA A 419 -20.23 69.55 -27.36
N LEU A 420 -19.14 70.26 -27.03
CA LEU A 420 -17.99 69.67 -26.33
C LEU A 420 -18.33 69.24 -24.89
N LEU A 421 -19.18 69.98 -24.19
CA LEU A 421 -19.64 69.61 -22.84
C LEU A 421 -20.51 68.35 -22.88
N PHE A 422 -21.41 68.22 -23.86
CA PHE A 422 -22.15 66.99 -24.08
C PHE A 422 -21.23 65.80 -24.38
N LEU A 423 -20.18 66.02 -25.18
CA LEU A 423 -19.20 64.99 -25.49
C LEU A 423 -18.46 64.52 -24.23
N LEU A 424 -18.02 65.46 -23.39
CA LEU A 424 -17.35 65.16 -22.12
C LEU A 424 -18.27 64.35 -21.18
N ALA A 425 -19.56 64.70 -21.10
CA ALA A 425 -20.54 63.96 -20.31
C ALA A 425 -20.71 62.52 -20.80
N VAL A 426 -20.76 62.29 -22.12
CA VAL A 426 -20.84 60.94 -22.72
C VAL A 426 -19.61 60.11 -22.37
N VAL A 427 -18.42 60.69 -22.44
CA VAL A 427 -17.16 60.01 -22.05
C VAL A 427 -17.16 59.67 -20.56
N GLY A 428 -17.59 60.60 -19.70
CA GLY A 428 -17.70 60.37 -18.25
C GLY A 428 -18.65 59.21 -17.90
N VAL A 429 -19.84 59.17 -18.52
CA VAL A 429 -20.80 58.07 -18.34
C VAL A 429 -20.22 56.74 -18.82
N ALA A 430 -19.49 56.74 -19.93
CA ALA A 430 -18.92 55.52 -20.48
C ALA A 430 -17.84 54.90 -19.59
N CYS A 431 -16.99 55.73 -18.96
CA CYS A 431 -15.99 55.27 -18.00
C CYS A 431 -16.61 54.57 -16.79
N VAL A 432 -17.83 54.96 -16.39
CA VAL A 432 -18.51 54.43 -15.20
C VAL A 432 -19.46 53.26 -15.52
N GLY A 433 -20.25 53.38 -16.59
CA GLY A 433 -21.35 52.47 -16.93
C GLY A 433 -21.07 51.46 -18.05
N GLY A 434 -19.97 51.62 -18.78
CA GLY A 434 -19.59 50.74 -19.89
C GLY A 434 -20.33 51.01 -21.20
N VAL A 435 -20.26 50.07 -22.14
CA VAL A 435 -20.67 50.27 -23.55
C VAL A 435 -22.15 50.65 -23.70
N VAL A 436 -23.06 49.96 -23.00
CA VAL A 436 -24.50 50.24 -23.09
C VAL A 436 -24.83 51.65 -22.59
N SER A 437 -24.19 52.09 -21.50
CA SER A 437 -24.37 53.45 -20.97
C SER A 437 -23.79 54.52 -21.88
N ALA A 438 -22.66 54.24 -22.55
CA ALA A 438 -22.06 55.13 -23.54
C ALA A 438 -22.97 55.34 -24.76
N VAL A 439 -23.57 54.25 -25.26
CA VAL A 439 -24.51 54.31 -26.40
C VAL A 439 -25.76 55.09 -26.02
N VAL A 440 -26.36 54.79 -24.87
CA VAL A 440 -27.54 55.52 -24.38
C VAL A 440 -27.22 57.01 -24.20
N ALA A 441 -26.10 57.34 -23.54
CA ALA A 441 -25.67 58.72 -23.35
C ALA A 441 -25.44 59.46 -24.66
N SER A 442 -24.80 58.83 -25.64
CA SER A 442 -24.53 59.44 -26.94
C SER A 442 -25.81 59.73 -27.73
N VAL A 443 -26.77 58.80 -27.72
CA VAL A 443 -28.06 58.99 -28.41
C VAL A 443 -28.85 60.10 -27.72
N SER A 444 -28.95 60.08 -26.40
CA SER A 444 -29.65 61.11 -25.63
C SER A 444 -29.01 62.49 -25.78
N ALA A 445 -27.68 62.59 -25.71
CA ALA A 445 -26.94 63.83 -25.93
C ALA A 445 -27.16 64.39 -27.35
N SER A 446 -27.10 63.54 -28.39
CA SER A 446 -27.31 64.00 -29.77
C SER A 446 -28.74 64.51 -30.00
N LEU A 447 -29.76 63.85 -29.43
CA LEU A 447 -31.16 64.27 -29.58
C LEU A 447 -31.44 65.57 -28.84
N LEU A 448 -30.93 65.72 -27.61
CA LEU A 448 -31.10 66.93 -26.81
C LEU A 448 -30.37 68.12 -27.43
N LEU A 449 -29.14 67.91 -27.91
CA LEU A 449 -28.38 68.95 -28.60
C LEU A 449 -29.13 69.44 -29.87
N ASN A 450 -29.68 68.53 -30.67
CA ASN A 450 -30.42 68.86 -31.88
C ASN A 450 -31.71 69.66 -31.58
N TYR A 451 -32.49 69.22 -30.60
CA TYR A 451 -33.78 69.84 -30.29
C TYR A 451 -33.66 71.18 -29.56
N TRP A 452 -32.69 71.33 -28.65
CA TRP A 452 -32.59 72.50 -27.76
C TRP A 452 -31.61 73.58 -28.22
N PHE A 453 -30.55 73.25 -28.97
CA PHE A 453 -29.47 74.21 -29.24
C PHE A 453 -29.26 74.50 -30.74
N ILE A 454 -29.81 73.69 -31.64
CA ILE A 454 -29.70 73.92 -33.09
C ILE A 454 -30.94 74.67 -33.60
N PRO A 455 -30.81 75.86 -34.23
CA PRO A 455 -31.94 76.57 -34.81
C PRO A 455 -32.56 75.87 -36.03
N PRO A 456 -33.90 75.88 -36.21
CA PRO A 456 -34.92 76.39 -35.28
C PRO A 456 -35.07 75.51 -34.02
N ILE A 457 -34.99 76.16 -32.86
CA ILE A 457 -35.09 75.54 -31.53
C ILE A 457 -36.50 74.96 -31.34
N GLY A 458 -36.60 73.78 -30.73
CA GLY A 458 -37.88 73.10 -30.48
C GLY A 458 -38.40 72.26 -31.65
N ALA A 459 -37.61 72.10 -32.70
CA ALA A 459 -37.87 71.19 -33.81
C ALA A 459 -36.61 70.38 -34.14
N PHE A 460 -36.79 69.12 -34.55
CA PHE A 460 -35.66 68.32 -35.04
C PHE A 460 -35.25 68.81 -36.43
N THR A 461 -33.98 69.19 -36.58
CA THR A 461 -33.44 69.70 -37.84
C THR A 461 -32.58 68.66 -38.53
N THR A 462 -32.78 68.50 -39.85
CA THR A 462 -31.95 67.65 -40.72
C THR A 462 -31.07 68.52 -41.62
N THR A 463 -30.43 69.53 -41.05
CA THR A 463 -29.40 70.29 -41.79
C THR A 463 -28.09 69.50 -41.85
N LEU A 464 -27.23 69.79 -42.83
CA LEU A 464 -25.94 69.11 -42.99
C LEU A 464 -25.09 69.18 -41.71
N ASN A 465 -25.13 70.30 -41.00
CA ASN A 465 -24.41 70.51 -39.73
C ASN A 465 -24.99 69.66 -38.59
N SER A 466 -26.32 69.51 -38.52
CA SER A 466 -26.99 68.66 -37.54
C SER A 466 -26.67 67.18 -37.75
N VAL A 467 -26.65 66.73 -39.00
CA VAL A 467 -26.27 65.36 -39.37
C VAL A 467 -24.81 65.10 -39.04
N LEU A 468 -23.92 66.06 -39.35
CA LEU A 468 -22.50 65.97 -39.01
C LEU A 468 -22.27 65.84 -37.51
N ALA A 469 -23.00 66.62 -36.69
CA ALA A 469 -22.93 66.50 -35.23
C ALA A 469 -23.32 65.09 -34.75
N THR A 470 -24.43 64.54 -35.24
CA THR A 470 -24.86 63.17 -34.89
C THR A 470 -23.83 62.11 -35.30
N VAL A 471 -23.22 62.25 -36.48
CA VAL A 471 -22.15 61.34 -36.94
C VAL A 471 -20.92 61.42 -36.03
N VAL A 472 -20.48 62.62 -35.64
CA VAL A 472 -19.35 62.80 -34.72
C VAL A 472 -19.64 62.17 -33.35
N PHE A 473 -20.86 62.33 -32.81
CA PHE A 473 -21.26 61.66 -31.58
C PHE A 473 -21.25 60.13 -31.71
N ALA A 474 -21.74 59.58 -32.83
CA ALA A 474 -21.71 58.15 -33.08
C ALA A 474 -20.28 57.58 -33.18
N VAL A 475 -19.35 58.32 -33.82
CA VAL A 475 -17.94 57.95 -33.91
C VAL A 475 -17.28 57.97 -32.53
N VAL A 476 -17.52 59.00 -31.72
CA VAL A 476 -16.97 59.07 -30.36
C VAL A 476 -17.56 57.97 -29.47
N ALA A 477 -18.86 57.67 -29.57
CA ALA A 477 -19.46 56.54 -28.89
C ALA A 477 -18.82 55.20 -29.30
N GLY A 478 -18.52 55.02 -30.59
CA GLY A 478 -17.83 53.84 -31.11
C GLY A 478 -16.39 53.71 -30.59
N ILE A 479 -15.61 54.79 -30.58
CA ILE A 479 -14.24 54.82 -30.03
C ILE A 479 -14.27 54.50 -28.54
N VAL A 480 -15.16 55.13 -27.79
CA VAL A 480 -15.31 54.93 -26.36
C VAL A 480 -15.78 53.50 -26.04
N ALA A 481 -16.70 52.94 -26.82
CA ALA A 481 -17.09 51.53 -26.72
C ALA A 481 -15.90 50.60 -26.96
N ALA A 482 -15.08 50.88 -27.98
CA ALA A 482 -13.88 50.12 -28.28
C ALA A 482 -12.81 50.23 -27.17
N VAL A 483 -12.64 51.40 -26.55
CA VAL A 483 -11.71 51.61 -25.43
C VAL A 483 -12.16 50.85 -24.19
N VAL A 484 -13.44 50.94 -23.83
CA VAL A 484 -14.03 50.20 -22.69
C VAL A 484 -13.92 48.69 -22.91
N ASP A 485 -14.24 48.22 -24.10
CA ASP A 485 -14.15 46.82 -24.46
C ASP A 485 -12.69 46.32 -24.50
N ARG A 486 -11.74 47.15 -24.93
CA ARG A 486 -10.31 46.86 -24.85
C ARG A 486 -9.82 46.79 -23.39
N SER A 487 -10.31 47.66 -22.51
CA SER A 487 -10.01 47.63 -21.07
C SER A 487 -10.54 46.34 -20.42
N LEU A 488 -11.76 45.92 -20.77
CA LEU A 488 -12.35 44.68 -20.27
C LEU A 488 -11.62 43.42 -20.78
N ARG A 489 -11.12 43.45 -22.02
CA ARG A 489 -10.28 42.38 -22.57
C ARG A 489 -8.90 42.31 -21.91
N LEU A 490 -8.29 43.46 -21.57
CA LEU A 490 -7.01 43.50 -20.86
C LEU A 490 -7.11 42.87 -19.45
N SER A 491 -8.14 43.22 -18.68
CA SER A 491 -8.34 42.65 -17.34
C SER A 491 -8.56 41.13 -17.37
N ARG A 492 -9.24 40.60 -18.39
CA ARG A 492 -9.48 39.16 -18.59
C ARG A 492 -8.22 38.38 -18.97
N ARG A 493 -7.30 38.99 -19.71
CA ARG A 493 -6.01 38.36 -20.06
C ARG A 493 -5.10 38.21 -18.85
N SER A 494 -5.05 39.21 -17.96
CA SER A 494 -4.26 39.10 -16.73
C SER A 494 -4.79 38.01 -15.81
N ALA A 495 -6.12 37.89 -15.66
CA ALA A 495 -6.75 36.89 -14.79
C ALA A 495 -6.64 35.45 -15.33
N ARG A 496 -6.62 35.27 -16.66
CA ARG A 496 -6.36 33.96 -17.28
C ARG A 496 -4.91 33.53 -17.09
N ALA A 497 -3.95 34.43 -17.26
CA ALA A 497 -2.55 34.12 -17.05
C ALA A 497 -2.25 33.72 -15.58
N THR A 498 -2.92 34.33 -14.59
CA THR A 498 -2.78 33.90 -13.18
C THR A 498 -3.46 32.58 -12.89
N ALA A 499 -4.65 32.32 -13.45
CA ALA A 499 -5.35 31.04 -13.25
C ALA A 499 -4.65 29.86 -13.97
N GLU A 500 -4.09 30.09 -15.16
CA GLU A 500 -3.26 29.12 -15.89
C GLU A 500 -1.95 28.84 -15.13
N ALA A 501 -1.32 29.87 -14.53
CA ALA A 501 -0.14 29.68 -13.69
C ALA A 501 -0.45 28.92 -12.39
N GLU A 502 -1.58 29.19 -11.73
CA GLU A 502 -2.01 28.48 -10.51
C GLU A 502 -2.39 27.02 -10.79
N THR A 503 -3.02 26.74 -11.93
CA THR A 503 -3.40 25.36 -12.32
C THR A 503 -2.18 24.54 -12.76
N LEU A 504 -1.27 25.12 -13.55
CA LEU A 504 0.01 24.48 -13.90
C LEU A 504 0.89 24.25 -12.66
N SER A 505 0.87 25.18 -11.69
CA SER A 505 1.52 25.02 -10.39
C SER A 505 0.89 23.90 -9.54
N SER A 506 -0.44 23.77 -9.54
CA SER A 506 -1.13 22.69 -8.82
C SER A 506 -0.89 21.30 -9.43
N LEU A 507 -0.75 21.22 -10.76
CA LEU A 507 -0.40 20.01 -11.51
C LEU A 507 1.08 19.63 -11.34
N ALA A 508 1.97 20.60 -11.14
CA ALA A 508 3.36 20.32 -10.75
C ALA A 508 3.44 19.73 -9.34
N GLY A 509 2.55 20.14 -8.42
CA GLY A 509 2.47 19.61 -7.05
C GLY A 509 2.08 18.13 -6.94
N SER A 510 1.45 17.52 -7.96
CA SER A 510 1.07 16.10 -7.93
C SER A 510 2.21 15.15 -8.33
N ILE A 511 3.24 15.64 -9.05
CA ILE A 511 4.39 14.86 -9.53
C ILE A 511 5.48 14.72 -8.43
N VAL A 512 5.37 15.48 -7.34
CA VAL A 512 6.41 15.64 -6.31
C VAL A 512 6.31 14.59 -5.18
N ARG A 513 5.50 13.53 -5.33
CA ARG A 513 5.32 12.47 -4.31
C ARG A 513 6.29 11.28 -4.40
N GLY A 514 7.41 11.42 -5.11
CA GLY A 514 8.53 10.46 -5.06
C GLY A 514 9.78 11.09 -4.46
N ASP A 515 10.74 10.27 -4.01
CA ASP A 515 11.99 10.63 -3.31
C ASP A 515 12.96 11.58 -4.08
N ARG A 516 12.51 12.23 -5.16
CA ARG A 516 13.27 13.18 -6.00
C ARG A 516 12.60 14.55 -6.14
N ALA A 517 11.86 14.98 -5.13
CA ALA A 517 11.09 16.22 -5.10
C ALA A 517 11.93 17.50 -5.33
N ILE A 518 13.00 17.69 -4.55
CA ILE A 518 13.81 18.91 -4.58
C ILE A 518 14.67 18.99 -5.86
N PRO A 519 15.41 17.93 -6.28
CA PRO A 519 16.19 17.97 -7.51
C PRO A 519 15.34 18.26 -8.76
N ALA A 520 14.12 17.69 -8.84
CA ALA A 520 13.22 17.92 -9.97
C ALA A 520 12.69 19.37 -10.03
N LEU A 521 12.44 19.99 -8.87
CA LEU A 521 12.02 21.39 -8.80
C LEU A 521 13.15 22.35 -9.16
N LEU A 522 14.38 22.05 -8.76
CA LEU A 522 15.57 22.82 -9.15
C LEU A 522 15.81 22.73 -10.66
N GLU A 523 15.78 21.52 -11.23
CA GLU A 523 15.97 21.32 -12.66
C GLU A 523 14.89 22.02 -13.49
N ARG A 524 13.62 21.90 -13.08
CA ARG A 524 12.52 22.58 -13.77
C ARG A 524 12.59 24.11 -13.63
N THR A 525 13.09 24.63 -12.51
CA THR A 525 13.35 26.07 -12.36
C THR A 525 14.47 26.50 -13.32
N ARG A 526 15.56 25.72 -13.41
CA ARG A 526 16.65 25.95 -14.35
C ARG A 526 16.15 26.01 -15.80
N GLU A 527 15.35 25.04 -16.22
CA GLU A 527 14.78 24.94 -17.56
C GLU A 527 13.79 26.08 -17.87
N THR A 528 12.84 26.35 -16.97
CA THR A 528 11.77 27.34 -17.18
C THR A 528 12.33 28.75 -17.33
N PHE A 529 13.36 29.08 -16.56
CA PHE A 529 14.01 30.39 -16.60
C PHE A 529 15.24 30.43 -17.52
N GLY A 530 15.60 29.33 -18.19
CA GLY A 530 16.75 29.26 -19.11
C GLY A 530 18.06 29.64 -18.42
N MET A 531 18.31 29.07 -17.24
CA MET A 531 19.50 29.29 -16.43
C MET A 531 20.55 28.19 -16.64
N ASP A 532 21.80 28.50 -16.32
CA ASP A 532 22.91 27.55 -16.41
C ASP A 532 22.89 26.60 -15.20
N SER A 533 22.57 27.11 -14.01
CA SER A 533 22.35 26.27 -12.82
C SER A 533 21.26 26.82 -11.90
N ALA A 534 20.65 25.92 -11.12
CA ALA A 534 19.72 26.22 -10.04
C ALA A 534 20.08 25.36 -8.83
N GLU A 535 20.48 26.00 -7.73
CA GLU A 535 21.01 25.35 -6.54
C GLU A 535 20.28 25.85 -5.29
N LEU A 536 20.14 24.98 -4.29
CA LEU A 536 19.68 25.35 -2.95
C LEU A 536 20.89 25.45 -2.03
N THR A 537 21.08 26.59 -1.38
CA THR A 537 22.19 26.85 -0.44
C THR A 537 21.66 27.40 0.87
N GLU A 538 22.29 27.05 1.98
CA GLU A 538 21.94 27.59 3.30
C GLU A 538 22.49 29.00 3.52
N GLN A 539 23.55 29.36 2.78
CA GLN A 539 24.21 30.66 2.90
C GLN A 539 23.97 31.53 1.65
N PRO A 540 23.69 32.83 1.82
CA PRO A 540 23.54 33.75 0.70
C PRO A 540 24.86 33.86 -0.08
N VAL A 541 24.77 33.86 -1.41
CA VAL A 541 25.92 33.93 -2.30
C VAL A 541 26.19 35.39 -2.67
N VAL A 542 27.48 35.76 -2.79
CA VAL A 542 27.90 37.12 -3.16
C VAL A 542 27.48 37.41 -4.60
N ASP A 543 26.76 38.51 -4.80
CA ASP A 543 26.25 38.93 -6.11
C ASP A 543 27.37 39.53 -6.98
N ASP A 544 27.73 38.84 -8.07
CA ASP A 544 28.71 39.32 -9.07
C ASP A 544 28.04 39.96 -10.32
N GLY A 545 26.71 40.10 -10.32
CA GLY A 545 25.92 40.59 -11.45
C GLY A 545 25.37 39.50 -12.39
N SER A 546 25.78 38.24 -12.23
CA SER A 546 25.28 37.07 -12.98
C SER A 546 24.41 36.10 -12.15
N VAL A 547 24.18 36.43 -10.87
CA VAL A 547 23.51 35.57 -9.89
C VAL A 547 22.17 36.16 -9.49
N VAL A 548 21.10 35.35 -9.55
CA VAL A 548 19.80 35.70 -9.00
C VAL A 548 19.52 34.80 -7.80
N GLN A 549 19.35 35.41 -6.62
CA GLN A 549 19.02 34.69 -5.39
C GLN A 549 17.66 35.08 -4.83
N VAL A 550 16.90 34.10 -4.35
CA VAL A 550 15.58 34.27 -3.73
C VAL A 550 15.51 33.43 -2.46
N PRO A 551 15.01 33.97 -1.32
CA PRO A 551 14.87 33.20 -0.10
C PRO A 551 13.89 32.03 -0.25
N VAL A 552 14.24 30.91 0.36
CA VAL A 552 13.45 29.68 0.45
C VAL A 552 13.31 29.32 1.93
N GLY A 553 12.18 29.68 2.51
CA GLY A 553 11.98 29.56 3.96
C GLY A 553 12.93 30.46 4.75
N GLU A 554 13.25 30.04 5.97
CA GLU A 554 14.09 30.81 6.90
C GLU A 554 15.59 30.49 6.79
N GLN A 555 15.94 29.34 6.21
CA GLN A 555 17.30 28.77 6.32
C GLN A 555 17.94 28.43 4.97
N ALA A 556 17.27 28.69 3.85
CA ALA A 556 17.80 28.37 2.53
C ALA A 556 17.55 29.50 1.52
N HIS A 557 18.36 29.50 0.47
CA HIS A 557 18.27 30.39 -0.66
C HIS A 557 18.30 29.55 -1.94
N LEU A 558 17.39 29.86 -2.86
CA LEU A 558 17.43 29.38 -4.24
C LEU A 558 18.33 30.32 -5.03
N VAL A 559 19.42 29.77 -5.55
CA VAL A 559 20.44 30.51 -6.30
C VAL A 559 20.43 30.03 -7.74
N LEU A 560 20.26 30.98 -8.67
CA LEU A 560 20.26 30.74 -10.11
C LEU A 560 21.43 31.49 -10.73
N ARG A 561 22.19 30.81 -11.59
CA ARG A 561 23.32 31.38 -12.34
C ARG A 561 23.02 31.39 -13.83
N GLY A 562 23.36 32.46 -14.52
CA GLY A 562 23.27 32.56 -15.97
C GLY A 562 22.76 33.91 -16.46
N ARG A 563 21.69 33.91 -17.28
CA ARG A 563 21.16 35.14 -17.87
C ARG A 563 20.52 36.08 -16.84
N THR A 564 20.54 37.38 -17.12
CA THR A 564 19.89 38.38 -16.25
C THR A 564 18.36 38.33 -16.40
N LEU A 565 17.64 38.19 -15.27
CA LEU A 565 16.17 38.14 -15.28
C LEU A 565 15.53 39.54 -15.25
N PRO A 566 14.58 39.84 -16.15
CA PRO A 566 13.76 41.05 -16.08
C PRO A 566 12.81 41.02 -14.88
N SER A 567 12.36 42.18 -14.41
CA SER A 567 11.55 42.32 -13.19
C SER A 567 10.21 41.56 -13.22
N SER A 568 9.67 41.27 -14.41
CA SER A 568 8.49 40.42 -14.58
C SER A 568 8.77 38.95 -14.28
N GLU A 569 9.93 38.43 -14.70
CA GLU A 569 10.34 37.05 -14.47
C GLU A 569 10.78 36.82 -13.02
N ARG A 570 11.40 37.82 -12.37
CA ARG A 570 11.73 37.76 -10.94
C ARG A 570 10.50 37.54 -10.05
N LYS A 571 9.36 38.16 -10.41
CA LYS A 571 8.09 37.95 -9.67
C LYS A 571 7.58 36.51 -9.80
N VAL A 572 7.72 35.91 -10.98
CA VAL A 572 7.35 34.51 -11.20
C VAL A 572 8.32 33.59 -10.45
N LEU A 573 9.61 33.91 -10.44
CA LEU A 573 10.62 33.17 -9.69
C LEU A 573 10.33 33.16 -8.18
N THR A 574 9.84 34.26 -7.60
CA THR A 574 9.41 34.29 -6.19
C THR A 574 8.27 33.30 -5.91
N ALA A 575 7.34 33.11 -6.86
CA ALA A 575 6.29 32.10 -6.72
C ALA A 575 6.86 30.67 -6.78
N PHE A 576 7.84 30.41 -7.63
CA PHE A 576 8.57 29.14 -7.65
C PHE A 576 9.33 28.88 -6.34
N ALA A 577 10.01 29.89 -5.79
CA ALA A 577 10.74 29.78 -4.51
C ALA A 577 9.81 29.43 -3.34
N ALA A 578 8.56 29.92 -3.34
CA ALA A 578 7.54 29.52 -2.37
C ALA A 578 7.23 28.01 -2.43
N HIS A 579 7.25 27.40 -3.61
CA HIS A 579 7.07 25.95 -3.75
C HIS A 579 8.27 25.15 -3.26
N VAL A 580 9.48 25.63 -3.56
CA VAL A 580 10.71 25.03 -3.02
C VAL A 580 10.70 25.11 -1.49
N THR A 581 10.16 26.19 -0.92
CA THR A 581 10.05 26.38 0.54
C THR A 581 9.16 25.30 1.18
N VAL A 582 7.99 25.05 0.59
CA VAL A 582 7.07 24.00 1.06
C VAL A 582 7.69 22.61 0.94
N ALA A 583 8.46 22.35 -0.12
CA ALA A 583 9.14 21.06 -0.31
C ALA A 583 10.23 20.83 0.75
N VAL A 584 11.05 21.85 1.03
CA VAL A 584 12.11 21.80 2.06
C VAL A 584 11.53 21.61 3.46
N GLU A 585 10.50 22.38 3.81
CA GLU A 585 9.86 22.26 5.13
C GLU A 585 9.24 20.88 5.35
N ARG A 586 8.65 20.30 4.30
CA ARG A 586 8.08 18.95 4.37
C ARG A 586 9.15 17.87 4.52
N ALA A 587 10.29 17.99 3.82
CA ALA A 587 11.40 17.06 3.98
C ALA A 587 11.92 17.07 5.42
N ARG A 588 12.08 18.25 6.00
CA ARG A 588 12.48 18.44 7.40
C ARG A 588 11.49 17.83 8.39
N LEU A 589 10.20 18.06 8.20
CA LEU A 589 9.15 17.47 9.06
C LEU A 589 9.10 15.94 8.96
N ALA A 590 9.37 15.38 7.78
CA ALA A 590 9.41 13.93 7.58
C ALA A 590 10.64 13.30 8.27
N GLU A 591 11.80 13.94 8.19
CA GLU A 591 13.02 13.54 8.89
C GLU A 591 12.83 13.60 10.42
N ALA A 592 12.30 14.71 10.94
CA ALA A 592 11.99 14.87 12.36
C ALA A 592 10.95 13.83 12.86
N ALA A 593 9.97 13.45 12.02
CA ALA A 593 9.00 12.42 12.38
C ALA A 593 9.63 11.01 12.41
N ALA A 594 10.57 10.72 11.51
CA ALA A 594 11.26 9.43 11.45
C ALA A 594 12.14 9.19 12.69
N GLU A 595 12.72 10.23 13.29
CA GLU A 595 13.52 10.14 14.52
C GLU A 595 12.68 9.79 15.77
N VAL A 596 11.42 10.22 15.82
CA VAL A 596 10.56 10.10 17.02
C VAL A 596 9.87 8.73 17.10
N GLU A 597 9.67 8.05 15.98
CA GLU A 597 8.84 6.85 15.94
C GLU A 597 9.41 5.61 16.66
N PRO A 598 10.73 5.35 16.65
CA PRO A 598 11.34 4.28 17.45
C PRO A 598 11.13 4.48 18.96
N VAL A 599 11.20 5.72 19.44
CA VAL A 599 11.01 6.06 20.86
C VAL A 599 9.56 5.80 21.29
N LYS A 600 8.59 6.17 20.46
CA LYS A 600 7.17 5.88 20.71
C LYS A 600 6.84 4.40 20.66
N ALA A 601 7.54 3.61 19.85
CA ALA A 601 7.39 2.16 19.84
C ALA A 601 7.94 1.53 21.13
N ALA A 602 9.11 1.98 21.60
CA ALA A 602 9.70 1.53 22.86
C ALA A 602 8.83 1.87 24.08
N ASP A 603 8.26 3.07 24.13
CA ASP A 603 7.40 3.50 25.25
C ASP A 603 6.06 2.73 25.29
N ARG A 604 5.47 2.45 24.12
CA ARG A 604 4.30 1.55 24.00
C ARG A 604 4.60 0.15 24.52
N MET A 605 5.76 -0.40 24.19
CA MET A 605 6.17 -1.73 24.66
C MET A 605 6.38 -1.73 26.17
N ARG A 606 7.09 -0.73 26.73
CA ARG A 606 7.27 -0.55 28.17
C ARG A 606 5.95 -0.48 28.93
N THR A 607 4.97 0.24 28.40
CA THR A 607 3.64 0.38 29.00
C THR A 607 2.87 -0.95 29.01
N ALA A 608 2.93 -1.70 27.90
CA ALA A 608 2.31 -3.02 27.81
C ALA A 608 2.94 -4.03 28.79
N LEU A 609 4.27 -3.98 28.97
CA LEU A 609 5.00 -4.83 29.91
C LEU A 609 4.60 -4.56 31.37
N LEU A 610 4.52 -3.29 31.77
CA LEU A 610 4.10 -2.92 33.13
C LEU A 610 2.66 -3.36 33.43
N ALA A 611 1.78 -3.30 32.42
CA ALA A 611 0.40 -3.76 32.56
C ALA A 611 0.31 -5.28 32.77
N ALA A 612 1.09 -6.07 32.01
CA ALA A 612 1.15 -7.52 32.15
C ALA A 612 1.69 -7.95 33.52
N VAL A 613 2.81 -7.37 33.97
CA VAL A 613 3.39 -7.64 35.30
C VAL A 613 2.40 -7.31 36.42
N SER A 614 1.69 -6.19 36.31
CA SER A 614 0.71 -5.77 37.31
C SER A 614 -0.46 -6.75 37.44
N HIS A 615 -0.90 -7.35 36.32
CA HIS A 615 -1.96 -8.35 36.32
C HIS A 615 -1.51 -9.63 37.05
N ASP A 616 -0.31 -10.12 36.74
CA ASP A 616 0.16 -11.41 37.24
C ASP A 616 0.62 -11.38 38.70
N LEU A 617 0.97 -10.20 39.23
CA LEU A 617 1.15 -10.00 40.68
C LEU A 617 -0.19 -9.95 41.42
N ARG A 618 -1.25 -9.42 40.79
CA ARG A 618 -2.57 -9.25 41.42
C ARG A 618 -3.26 -10.60 41.67
N THR A 619 -3.09 -11.57 40.78
CA THR A 619 -3.74 -12.89 40.86
C THR A 619 -3.36 -13.69 42.12
N PRO A 620 -2.08 -14.01 42.41
CA PRO A 620 -1.71 -14.71 43.64
C PRO A 620 -1.98 -13.88 44.89
N LEU A 621 -1.81 -12.55 44.82
CA LEU A 621 -2.13 -11.66 45.93
C LEU A 621 -3.63 -11.74 46.31
N ALA A 622 -4.52 -11.75 45.31
CA ALA A 622 -5.96 -11.85 45.53
C ALA A 622 -6.36 -13.23 46.10
N ALA A 623 -5.76 -14.31 45.60
CA ALA A 623 -5.99 -15.67 46.09
C ALA A 623 -5.54 -15.84 47.55
N GLY A 624 -4.30 -15.46 47.87
CA GLY A 624 -3.78 -15.51 49.24
C GLY A 624 -4.54 -14.59 50.20
N TRP A 625 -4.91 -13.40 49.75
CA TRP A 625 -5.75 -12.49 50.53
C TRP A 625 -7.13 -13.08 50.82
N ALA A 626 -7.77 -13.70 49.83
CA ALA A 626 -9.08 -14.33 50.00
C ALA A 626 -9.00 -15.49 51.00
N ALA A 627 -7.97 -16.33 50.92
CA ALA A 627 -7.76 -17.43 51.85
C ALA A 627 -7.56 -16.94 53.29
N ILE A 628 -6.69 -15.94 53.50
CA ILE A 628 -6.45 -15.33 54.81
C ILE A 628 -7.70 -14.60 55.34
N ALA A 629 -8.44 -13.92 54.47
CA ALA A 629 -9.68 -13.23 54.84
C ALA A 629 -10.78 -14.22 55.28
N SER A 630 -10.92 -15.34 54.56
CA SER A 630 -11.82 -16.43 54.94
C SER A 630 -11.47 -17.00 56.30
N LEU A 631 -10.18 -17.31 56.54
CA LEU A 631 -9.68 -17.79 57.84
C LEU A 631 -9.90 -16.81 59.00
N ARG A 632 -9.98 -15.50 58.72
CA ARG A 632 -10.25 -14.46 59.72
C ARG A 632 -11.74 -14.21 59.97
N SER A 633 -12.62 -14.70 59.11
CA SER A 633 -14.06 -14.55 59.25
C SER A 633 -14.54 -15.33 60.48
N ARG A 634 -15.48 -14.74 61.24
CA ARG A 634 -16.15 -15.42 62.36
C ARG A 634 -17.55 -15.92 61.99
N ASP A 635 -17.94 -15.72 60.74
CA ASP A 635 -19.29 -16.03 60.25
C ASP A 635 -19.40 -17.46 59.71
N VAL A 636 -18.27 -18.16 59.57
CA VAL A 636 -18.17 -19.52 59.01
C VAL A 636 -17.27 -20.35 59.93
N ASP A 637 -17.78 -21.46 60.43
CA ASP A 637 -16.98 -22.48 61.12
C ASP A 637 -16.37 -23.41 60.07
N PHE A 638 -15.05 -23.36 59.91
CA PHE A 638 -14.31 -24.23 59.01
C PHE A 638 -13.97 -25.55 59.69
N SER A 639 -14.05 -26.66 58.94
CA SER A 639 -13.45 -27.91 59.41
C SER A 639 -11.93 -27.77 59.50
N ASP A 640 -11.26 -28.66 60.22
CA ASP A 640 -9.79 -28.66 60.26
C ASP A 640 -9.19 -28.88 58.85
N GLU A 641 -9.87 -29.66 58.00
CA GLU A 641 -9.47 -29.92 56.61
C GLU A 641 -9.60 -28.65 55.73
N ASP A 642 -10.72 -27.93 55.81
CA ASP A 642 -10.91 -26.67 55.06
C ASP A 642 -9.93 -25.58 55.54
N ARG A 643 -9.61 -25.57 56.84
CA ARG A 643 -8.64 -24.63 57.41
C ARG A 643 -7.25 -24.89 56.86
N ASP A 644 -6.86 -26.16 56.78
CA ASP A 644 -5.56 -26.57 56.24
C ASP A 644 -5.48 -26.29 54.73
N GLU A 645 -6.57 -26.49 53.97
CA GLU A 645 -6.65 -26.14 52.54
C GLU A 645 -6.50 -24.63 52.28
N LEU A 646 -7.15 -23.79 53.10
CA LEU A 646 -7.02 -22.34 53.01
C LEU A 646 -5.61 -21.86 53.39
N LEU A 647 -4.99 -22.46 54.40
CA LEU A 647 -3.60 -22.16 54.79
C LEU A 647 -2.63 -22.58 53.68
N ALA A 648 -2.81 -23.76 53.09
CA ALA A 648 -2.03 -24.22 51.94
C ALA A 648 -2.18 -23.26 50.75
N THR A 649 -3.40 -22.85 50.42
CA THR A 649 -3.68 -21.88 49.35
C THR A 649 -2.96 -20.54 49.59
N ALA A 650 -2.94 -20.05 50.83
CA ALA A 650 -2.25 -18.82 51.19
C ALA A 650 -0.73 -18.95 51.06
N ASP A 651 -0.16 -20.06 51.54
CA ASP A 651 1.28 -20.32 51.48
C ASP A 651 1.76 -20.48 50.03
N GLU A 652 1.06 -21.27 49.22
CA GLU A 652 1.33 -21.43 47.79
C GLU A 652 1.27 -20.10 47.04
N SER A 653 0.29 -19.25 47.37
CA SER A 653 0.14 -17.92 46.79
C SER A 653 1.32 -17.00 47.13
N MET A 654 1.80 -17.03 48.37
CA MET A 654 2.97 -16.24 48.81
C MET A 654 4.27 -16.75 48.21
N ALA A 655 4.48 -18.07 48.17
CA ALA A 655 5.62 -18.69 47.52
C ALA A 655 5.65 -18.39 46.01
N ARG A 656 4.49 -18.38 45.36
CA ARG A 656 4.35 -17.97 43.95
C ARG A 656 4.70 -16.49 43.76
N LEU A 657 4.22 -15.59 44.63
CA LEU A 657 4.52 -14.16 44.56
C LEU A 657 6.03 -13.89 44.71
N SER A 658 6.69 -14.54 45.67
CA SER A 658 8.14 -14.41 45.89
C SER A 658 8.91 -14.80 44.63
N ARG A 659 8.63 -15.96 44.05
CA ARG A 659 9.27 -16.43 42.80
C ARG A 659 9.08 -15.45 41.63
N LEU A 660 7.91 -14.82 41.52
CA LEU A 660 7.68 -13.82 40.47
C LEU A 660 8.51 -12.55 40.67
N ILE A 661 8.61 -12.07 41.91
CA ILE A 661 9.43 -10.90 42.24
C ILE A 661 10.92 -11.20 41.98
N ASP A 662 11.41 -12.36 42.40
CA ASP A 662 12.80 -12.75 42.19
C ASP A 662 13.12 -12.85 40.69
N ASN A 663 12.24 -13.46 39.89
CA ASN A 663 12.42 -13.52 38.43
C ASN A 663 12.44 -12.13 37.76
N LEU A 664 11.64 -11.18 38.26
CA LEU A 664 11.65 -9.80 37.76
C LEU A 664 12.94 -9.05 38.14
N LEU A 665 13.41 -9.22 39.38
CA LEU A 665 14.64 -8.60 39.85
C LEU A 665 15.87 -9.13 39.10
N ASP A 666 15.93 -10.43 38.85
CA ASP A 666 17.05 -11.03 38.12
C ASP A 666 17.03 -10.66 36.65
N MET A 667 15.86 -10.61 36.01
CA MET A 667 15.76 -10.10 34.64
C MET A 667 16.20 -8.63 34.55
N SER A 668 15.82 -7.80 35.53
CA SER A 668 16.24 -6.39 35.60
C SER A 668 17.76 -6.26 35.77
N ARG A 669 18.37 -7.05 36.66
CA ARG A 669 19.82 -7.10 36.86
C ARG A 669 20.55 -7.58 35.60
N LEU A 670 19.99 -8.58 34.91
CA LEU A 670 20.54 -9.12 33.67
C LEU A 670 20.50 -8.09 32.53
N GLN A 671 19.37 -7.38 32.34
CA GLN A 671 19.26 -6.32 31.34
C GLN A 671 20.17 -5.12 31.63
N ALA A 672 20.42 -4.82 32.91
CA ALA A 672 21.33 -3.77 33.34
C ALA A 672 22.81 -4.19 33.31
N GLY A 673 23.11 -5.46 33.00
CA GLY A 673 24.47 -6.01 33.09
C GLY A 673 25.06 -6.02 34.50
N ALA A 674 24.22 -5.96 35.53
CA ALA A 674 24.59 -5.79 36.94
C ALA A 674 24.56 -7.11 37.74
N LEU A 675 24.57 -8.26 37.06
CA LEU A 675 24.57 -9.58 37.68
C LEU A 675 25.99 -9.93 38.15
N ASN A 676 26.20 -10.08 39.45
CA ASN A 676 27.47 -10.53 40.01
C ASN A 676 27.56 -12.06 39.94
N LEU A 677 28.47 -12.59 39.13
CA LEU A 677 28.65 -14.03 38.94
C LEU A 677 29.81 -14.55 39.80
N SER A 678 29.59 -15.64 40.53
CA SER A 678 30.60 -16.37 41.29
C SER A 678 30.88 -17.72 40.64
N LEU A 679 31.51 -17.71 39.47
CA LEU A 679 31.84 -18.92 38.71
C LEU A 679 32.87 -19.78 39.46
N ARG A 680 32.53 -21.05 39.73
CA ARG A 680 33.44 -22.06 40.28
C ARG A 680 33.25 -23.41 39.60
N ALA A 681 34.17 -24.34 39.85
CA ALA A 681 33.98 -25.73 39.46
C ALA A 681 32.83 -26.32 40.28
N THR A 682 31.75 -26.72 39.60
CA THR A 682 30.52 -27.24 40.20
C THR A 682 30.18 -28.58 39.58
N ALA A 683 30.06 -29.63 40.41
CA ALA A 683 29.54 -30.91 39.97
C ALA A 683 28.02 -30.82 39.81
N LEU A 684 27.44 -31.45 38.79
CA LEU A 684 25.98 -31.42 38.59
C LEU A 684 25.24 -32.05 39.78
N GLU A 685 25.84 -33.05 40.43
CA GLU A 685 25.35 -33.69 41.66
C GLU A 685 25.17 -32.71 42.84
N GLU A 686 25.93 -31.60 42.87
CA GLU A 686 25.80 -30.58 43.92
C GLU A 686 24.50 -29.78 43.79
N VAL A 687 24.00 -29.66 42.56
CA VAL A 687 22.92 -28.74 42.20
C VAL A 687 21.58 -29.46 42.03
N LEU A 688 21.61 -30.74 41.64
CA LEU A 688 20.42 -31.52 41.34
C LEU A 688 19.46 -31.72 42.53
N PRO A 689 19.91 -32.06 43.76
CA PRO A 689 18.99 -32.34 44.86
C PRO A 689 18.04 -31.15 45.12
N THR A 690 18.59 -29.94 45.19
CA THR A 690 17.81 -28.73 45.45
C THR A 690 16.92 -28.36 44.27
N ALA A 691 17.38 -28.57 43.04
CA ALA A 691 16.55 -28.38 41.85
C ALA A 691 15.35 -29.35 41.80
N LEU A 692 15.52 -30.60 42.25
CA LEU A 692 14.46 -31.62 42.32
C LEU A 692 13.46 -31.34 43.45
N GLU A 693 13.92 -30.87 44.61
CA GLU A 693 13.05 -30.46 45.74
C GLU A 693 12.08 -29.33 45.37
N SER A 694 12.42 -28.52 44.35
CA SER A 694 11.58 -27.42 43.89
C SER A 694 10.37 -27.84 43.03
N LEU A 695 10.27 -29.12 42.69
CA LEU A 695 9.22 -29.66 41.83
C LEU A 695 8.00 -30.11 42.65
N PRO A 696 6.77 -29.98 42.11
CA PRO A 696 5.57 -30.39 42.82
C PRO A 696 5.57 -31.91 43.07
N PRO A 697 5.09 -32.37 44.25
CA PRO A 697 5.12 -33.78 44.64
C PRO A 697 4.27 -34.68 43.73
N ASP A 698 3.26 -34.13 43.06
CA ASP A 698 2.38 -34.84 42.12
C ASP A 698 2.87 -34.80 40.65
N GLY A 699 4.12 -34.39 40.42
CA GLY A 699 4.72 -34.31 39.08
C GLY A 699 5.09 -35.67 38.47
N PRO A 700 5.42 -35.71 37.15
CA PRO A 700 5.93 -36.91 36.50
C PRO A 700 7.25 -37.38 37.11
N LEU A 701 7.50 -38.70 37.07
CA LEU A 701 8.77 -39.29 37.51
C LEU A 701 9.93 -38.75 36.66
N ILE A 702 11.04 -38.41 37.31
CA ILE A 702 12.24 -37.90 36.66
C ILE A 702 13.28 -39.01 36.65
N ASP A 703 13.60 -39.49 35.44
CA ASP A 703 14.65 -40.47 35.21
C ASP A 703 15.98 -39.75 35.02
N ILE A 704 16.99 -40.12 35.81
CA ILE A 704 18.27 -39.42 35.91
C ILE A 704 19.36 -40.37 35.41
N GLN A 705 20.03 -40.01 34.31
CA GLN A 705 20.99 -40.89 33.65
C GLN A 705 22.32 -40.19 33.32
N HIS A 706 23.44 -40.88 33.55
CA HIS A 706 24.78 -40.48 33.08
C HIS A 706 25.31 -39.12 33.60
N LEU A 707 24.83 -38.62 34.74
CA LEU A 707 25.33 -37.38 35.34
C LEU A 707 26.68 -37.53 36.04
N ASP A 708 26.96 -38.70 36.62
CA ASP A 708 28.22 -39.00 37.32
C ASP A 708 29.39 -39.18 36.33
N ALA A 709 29.09 -39.29 35.03
CA ALA A 709 30.05 -39.57 33.97
C ALA A 709 30.65 -38.31 33.33
N VAL A 710 30.21 -37.10 33.74
CA VAL A 710 30.67 -35.82 33.18
C VAL A 710 31.54 -35.04 34.18
N PRO A 711 32.55 -34.28 33.72
CA PRO A 711 33.36 -33.44 34.59
C PRO A 711 32.57 -32.26 35.17
N ALA A 712 33.12 -31.62 36.20
CA ALA A 712 32.54 -30.40 36.77
C ALA A 712 32.44 -29.28 35.71
N VAL A 713 31.37 -28.49 35.79
CA VAL A 713 31.13 -27.33 34.93
C VAL A 713 31.58 -26.05 35.61
N LEU A 714 32.00 -25.05 34.82
CA LEU A 714 32.28 -23.71 35.33
C LEU A 714 30.95 -22.93 35.41
N ALA A 715 30.38 -22.86 36.60
CA ALA A 715 29.07 -22.25 36.82
C ALA A 715 28.98 -21.57 38.19
N ASP A 716 27.98 -20.72 38.36
CA ASP A 716 27.54 -20.21 39.66
C ASP A 716 26.44 -21.17 40.17
N PRO A 717 26.68 -21.96 41.25
CA PRO A 717 25.77 -23.05 41.63
C PRO A 717 24.33 -22.59 41.92
N PRO A 718 24.07 -21.52 42.71
CA PRO A 718 22.73 -20.98 42.87
C PRO A 718 22.03 -20.59 41.56
N LEU A 719 22.75 -20.03 40.59
CA LEU A 719 22.16 -19.66 39.30
C LEU A 719 21.92 -20.90 38.42
N LEU A 720 22.83 -21.86 38.44
CA LEU A 720 22.70 -23.12 37.73
C LEU A 720 21.52 -23.95 38.27
N GLU A 721 21.36 -24.02 39.59
CA GLU A 721 20.21 -24.64 40.26
C GLU A 721 18.91 -24.10 39.71
N ARG A 722 18.82 -22.78 39.60
CA ARG A 722 17.63 -22.10 39.14
C ARG A 722 17.35 -22.34 37.66
N VAL A 723 18.38 -22.39 36.81
CA VAL A 723 18.24 -22.78 35.40
C VAL A 723 17.66 -24.20 35.32
N VAL A 724 18.27 -25.17 36.02
CA VAL A 724 17.86 -26.57 35.97
C VAL A 724 16.45 -26.77 36.54
N ALA A 725 16.13 -26.16 37.68
CA ALA A 725 14.79 -26.17 38.29
C ALA A 725 13.72 -25.63 37.33
N ASN A 726 13.99 -24.51 36.65
CA ASN A 726 13.08 -23.94 35.67
C ASN A 726 12.85 -24.88 34.47
N LEU A 727 13.92 -25.51 33.96
CA LEU A 727 13.81 -26.44 32.84
C LEU A 727 13.03 -27.70 33.23
N LEU A 728 13.31 -28.28 34.40
CA LEU A 728 12.59 -29.44 34.92
C LEU A 728 11.12 -29.12 35.20
N SER A 729 10.82 -27.96 35.79
CA SER A 729 9.43 -27.53 36.04
C SER A 729 8.66 -27.34 34.74
N ASN A 730 9.32 -26.83 33.70
CA ASN A 730 8.71 -26.68 32.38
C ASN A 730 8.45 -28.05 31.71
N ALA A 731 9.44 -28.95 31.75
CA ALA A 731 9.31 -30.31 31.24
C ALA A 731 8.20 -31.09 31.96
N ALA A 732 8.16 -31.02 33.29
CA ALA A 732 7.16 -31.68 34.13
C ALA A 732 5.74 -31.21 33.81
N ARG A 733 5.55 -29.91 33.56
CA ARG A 733 4.25 -29.32 33.22
C ARG A 733 3.71 -29.80 31.87
N HIS A 734 4.58 -29.97 30.89
CA HIS A 734 4.17 -30.29 29.52
C HIS A 734 4.19 -31.80 29.23
N THR A 735 4.74 -32.61 30.12
CA THR A 735 4.74 -34.07 30.01
C THR A 735 3.34 -34.63 30.32
N PRO A 736 2.77 -35.50 29.47
CA PRO A 736 1.48 -36.14 29.73
C PRO A 736 1.50 -37.02 31.00
N PRO A 737 0.35 -37.20 31.69
CA PRO A 737 0.28 -38.07 32.86
C PRO A 737 0.72 -39.51 32.54
N GLY A 738 1.63 -40.07 33.35
CA GLY A 738 2.13 -41.45 33.20
C GLY A 738 3.42 -41.61 32.39
N GLU A 739 3.89 -40.53 31.74
CA GLU A 739 5.20 -40.48 31.07
C GLU A 739 6.27 -39.90 32.00
N THR A 740 7.55 -40.16 31.70
CA THR A 740 8.69 -39.68 32.52
C THR A 740 9.46 -38.55 31.83
N VAL A 741 10.05 -37.67 32.64
CA VAL A 741 11.02 -36.66 32.17
C VAL A 741 12.41 -37.27 32.30
N LEU A 742 13.20 -37.27 31.23
CA LEU A 742 14.57 -37.79 31.25
C LEU A 742 15.57 -36.64 31.38
N LEU A 743 16.41 -36.71 32.40
CA LEU A 743 17.55 -35.81 32.62
C LEU A 743 18.85 -36.57 32.37
N THR A 744 19.62 -36.15 31.39
CA THR A 744 20.91 -36.78 31.09
C THR A 744 22.00 -35.78 30.78
N ALA A 745 23.26 -36.16 31.00
CA ALA A 745 24.41 -35.32 30.68
C ALA A 745 25.42 -36.06 29.80
N SER A 746 26.09 -35.34 28.93
CA SER A 746 27.20 -35.85 28.11
C SER A 746 28.29 -34.81 27.93
N THR A 747 29.54 -35.22 27.82
CA THR A 747 30.65 -34.31 27.49
C THR A 747 30.87 -34.29 25.98
N LEU A 748 30.89 -33.09 25.40
CA LEU A 748 31.21 -32.85 24.00
C LEU A 748 32.36 -31.84 23.93
N ALA A 749 33.57 -32.33 23.60
CA ALA A 749 34.80 -31.55 23.60
C ALA A 749 35.08 -30.85 24.94
N ASP A 750 35.06 -29.51 24.98
CA ASP A 750 35.31 -28.66 26.14
C ASP A 750 34.02 -28.24 26.88
N ARG A 751 32.89 -28.88 26.57
CA ARG A 751 31.58 -28.56 27.14
C ARG A 751 30.85 -29.78 27.70
N VAL A 752 30.04 -29.55 28.72
CA VAL A 752 29.07 -30.49 29.26
C VAL A 752 27.69 -30.07 28.78
N GLU A 753 26.99 -30.99 28.12
CA GLU A 753 25.62 -30.82 27.67
C GLU A 753 24.67 -31.58 28.59
N VAL A 754 23.83 -30.83 29.31
CA VAL A 754 22.73 -31.34 30.11
C VAL A 754 21.46 -31.27 29.27
N ARG A 755 20.82 -32.41 29.06
CA ARG A 755 19.58 -32.56 28.28
C ARG A 755 18.42 -32.84 29.22
N VAL A 756 17.43 -31.95 29.19
CA VAL A 756 16.13 -32.15 29.85
C VAL A 756 15.12 -32.53 28.77
N ILE A 757 14.66 -33.77 28.78
CA ILE A 757 13.87 -34.38 27.71
C ILE A 757 12.45 -34.60 28.24
N ASP A 758 11.47 -33.91 27.67
CA ASP A 758 10.05 -34.16 27.90
C ASP A 758 9.41 -34.95 26.75
N ARG A 759 8.21 -35.48 27.04
CA ARG A 759 7.34 -36.22 26.10
C ARG A 759 6.06 -35.44 25.76
N GLY A 760 6.11 -34.11 25.89
CA GLY A 760 4.99 -33.22 25.67
C GLY A 760 4.61 -33.02 24.19
N PRO A 761 3.76 -32.02 23.90
CA PRO A 761 3.35 -31.70 22.52
C PRO A 761 4.52 -31.18 21.65
N GLY A 762 5.68 -30.90 22.24
CA GLY A 762 6.84 -30.30 21.57
C GLY A 762 6.65 -28.81 21.27
N MET A 763 7.63 -28.21 20.59
CA MET A 763 7.60 -26.79 20.23
C MET A 763 7.87 -26.60 18.73
N PRO A 764 6.96 -25.94 17.98
CA PRO A 764 7.17 -25.61 16.57
C PRO A 764 8.47 -24.81 16.37
N ALA A 765 9.23 -25.11 15.31
CA ALA A 765 10.51 -24.47 15.06
C ALA A 765 10.44 -22.93 14.91
N GLU A 766 9.30 -22.38 14.51
CA GLU A 766 9.05 -20.93 14.43
C GLU A 766 8.87 -20.25 15.79
N ASP A 767 8.52 -21.03 16.81
CA ASP A 767 8.25 -20.57 18.16
C ASP A 767 9.43 -20.79 19.10
N ARG A 768 10.44 -21.59 18.71
CA ARG A 768 11.64 -21.89 19.51
C ARG A 768 12.41 -20.65 19.95
N GLU A 769 12.71 -19.74 19.03
CA GLU A 769 13.40 -18.49 19.38
C GLU A 769 12.46 -17.51 20.11
N ARG A 770 11.16 -17.55 19.80
CA ARG A 770 10.16 -16.70 20.44
C ARG A 770 9.90 -17.11 21.89
N ALA A 771 10.09 -18.38 22.25
CA ALA A 771 9.92 -18.87 23.61
C ALA A 771 10.90 -18.26 24.62
N PHE A 772 12.06 -17.77 24.14
CA PHE A 772 13.06 -17.09 24.97
C PHE A 772 12.88 -15.57 25.00
N VAL A 773 11.91 -15.01 24.29
CA VAL A 773 11.59 -13.59 24.39
C VAL A 773 10.87 -13.36 25.73
N PRO A 774 11.32 -12.40 26.56
CA PRO A 774 10.66 -12.08 27.82
C PRO A 774 9.18 -11.80 27.63
N PHE A 775 8.34 -12.33 28.53
CA PHE A 775 6.88 -12.13 28.54
C PHE A 775 6.13 -12.78 27.36
N GLN A 776 6.79 -13.65 26.60
CA GLN A 776 6.16 -14.41 25.54
C GLN A 776 5.45 -15.66 26.10
N ARG A 777 4.20 -15.89 25.66
CA ARG A 777 3.44 -17.11 25.94
C ARG A 777 3.03 -17.76 24.62
N LEU A 778 3.29 -19.06 24.48
CA LEU A 778 2.99 -19.83 23.28
C LEU A 778 1.98 -20.91 23.65
N GLY A 779 0.77 -20.82 23.11
CA GLY A 779 -0.19 -21.94 23.10
C GLY A 779 -1.16 -22.09 24.27
N ASP A 780 -1.14 -21.25 25.31
CA ASP A 780 -1.98 -21.46 26.49
C ASP A 780 -2.77 -20.20 26.91
N THR A 781 -4.10 -20.25 26.82
CA THR A 781 -5.02 -19.16 27.20
C THR A 781 -5.44 -19.19 28.67
N ASP A 782 -4.97 -20.17 29.45
CA ASP A 782 -5.34 -20.30 30.86
C ASP A 782 -4.54 -19.32 31.74
N ASN A 783 -5.27 -18.55 32.56
CA ASN A 783 -4.72 -17.54 33.47
C ASN A 783 -3.93 -18.12 34.67
N THR A 784 -3.70 -19.44 34.68
CA THR A 784 -3.04 -20.17 35.76
C THR A 784 -1.53 -20.31 35.55
N THR A 785 -1.00 -20.07 34.35
CA THR A 785 0.41 -20.30 33.98
C THR A 785 1.24 -19.00 33.94
N GLY A 786 2.53 -19.10 34.30
CA GLY A 786 3.40 -17.96 34.71
C GLY A 786 3.73 -16.90 33.65
N VAL A 787 4.48 -15.86 34.06
CA VAL A 787 4.72 -14.57 33.37
C VAL A 787 5.48 -14.66 32.03
N GLY A 788 5.77 -15.87 31.51
CA GLY A 788 6.59 -16.03 30.29
C GLY A 788 8.04 -15.57 30.46
N LEU A 789 8.54 -15.52 31.71
CA LEU A 789 9.91 -15.10 32.04
C LEU A 789 10.88 -16.26 32.22
N GLY A 790 10.39 -17.47 32.50
CA GLY A 790 11.22 -18.60 32.93
C GLY A 790 12.29 -18.99 31.91
N LEU A 791 11.90 -19.24 30.66
CA LEU A 791 12.84 -19.63 29.61
C LEU A 791 13.79 -18.49 29.21
N ALA A 792 13.28 -17.26 29.13
CA ALA A 792 14.09 -16.08 28.84
C ALA A 792 15.18 -15.85 29.90
N LEU A 793 14.82 -15.97 31.18
CA LEU A 793 15.75 -15.87 32.29
C LEU A 793 16.74 -17.04 32.28
N SER A 794 16.28 -18.28 32.07
CA SER A 794 17.16 -19.45 32.00
C SER A 794 18.20 -19.32 30.87
N ARG A 795 17.83 -18.83 29.68
CA ARG A 795 18.79 -18.55 28.59
C ARG A 795 19.76 -17.45 28.99
N GLY A 796 19.28 -16.33 29.53
CA GLY A 796 20.13 -15.22 29.96
C GLY A 796 21.14 -15.62 31.05
N LEU A 797 20.71 -16.36 32.09
CA LEU A 797 21.60 -16.84 33.15
C LEU A 797 22.64 -17.84 32.60
N THR A 798 22.22 -18.70 31.68
CA THR A 798 23.12 -19.65 31.00
C THR A 798 24.18 -18.91 30.17
N GLU A 799 23.77 -17.92 29.38
CA GLU A 799 24.67 -17.09 28.58
C GLU A 799 25.63 -16.27 29.46
N ALA A 800 25.15 -15.77 30.60
CA ALA A 800 25.98 -15.08 31.59
C ALA A 800 27.08 -15.99 32.15
N MET A 801 26.83 -17.30 32.27
CA MET A 801 27.82 -18.32 32.63
C MET A 801 28.62 -18.85 31.42
N ALA A 802 28.61 -18.16 30.27
CA ALA A 802 29.27 -18.55 29.02
C ALA A 802 28.77 -19.89 28.41
N GLY A 803 27.55 -20.28 28.76
CA GLY A 803 26.84 -21.43 28.21
C GLY A 803 25.89 -21.06 27.06
N THR A 804 25.20 -22.08 26.55
CA THR A 804 24.08 -21.91 25.60
C THR A 804 22.89 -22.77 26.00
N LEU A 805 21.68 -22.26 25.76
CA LEU A 805 20.43 -22.99 25.98
C LEU A 805 19.65 -23.08 24.66
N THR A 806 19.43 -24.29 24.16
CA THR A 806 18.81 -24.53 22.85
C THR A 806 17.72 -25.62 22.91
N PRO A 807 16.57 -25.41 22.27
CA PRO A 807 15.52 -26.42 22.14
C PRO A 807 15.74 -27.33 20.91
N GLU A 808 15.66 -28.63 21.13
CA GLU A 808 15.72 -29.69 20.13
C GLU A 808 14.45 -30.54 20.14
N ASP A 809 14.15 -31.24 19.04
CA ASP A 809 13.02 -32.18 19.01
C ASP A 809 13.38 -33.47 19.72
N THR A 810 12.50 -33.95 20.60
CA THR A 810 12.66 -35.28 21.20
C THR A 810 12.23 -36.36 20.20
N PRO A 811 13.07 -37.35 19.89
CA PRO A 811 12.67 -38.49 19.05
C PRO A 811 11.46 -39.22 19.66
N GLY A 812 10.36 -39.31 18.88
CA GLY A 812 9.09 -39.88 19.34
C GLY A 812 8.06 -38.87 19.87
N GLY A 813 8.37 -37.56 19.84
CA GLY A 813 7.51 -36.49 20.34
C GLY A 813 8.00 -35.93 21.67
N GLY A 814 7.81 -34.61 21.86
CA GLY A 814 8.29 -33.84 23.00
C GLY A 814 9.35 -32.80 22.65
N LEU A 815 9.85 -32.10 23.66
CA LEU A 815 10.90 -31.09 23.56
C LEU A 815 12.12 -31.52 24.38
N THR A 816 13.30 -31.37 23.81
CA THR A 816 14.58 -31.56 24.51
C THR A 816 15.22 -30.20 24.71
N MET A 817 15.38 -29.77 25.96
CA MET A 817 16.13 -28.56 26.29
C MET A 817 17.60 -28.93 26.53
N VAL A 818 18.49 -28.41 25.69
CA VAL A 818 19.93 -28.65 25.77
C VAL A 818 20.63 -27.45 26.40
N LEU A 819 21.15 -27.65 27.60
CA LEU A 819 21.97 -26.71 28.35
C LEU A 819 23.45 -27.10 28.17
N SER A 820 24.23 -26.28 27.47
CA SER A 820 25.66 -26.52 27.24
C SER A 820 26.49 -25.54 28.07
N LEU A 821 27.36 -26.05 28.94
CA LEU A 821 28.22 -25.26 29.83
C LEU A 821 29.70 -25.62 29.63
N PRO A 822 30.63 -24.68 29.79
CA PRO A 822 32.06 -24.97 29.71
C PRO A 822 32.51 -25.90 30.85
N VAL A 823 33.39 -26.84 30.54
CA VAL A 823 34.07 -27.70 31.54
C VAL A 823 34.95 -26.83 32.43
N ALA A 824 34.92 -27.06 33.74
CA ALA A 824 35.85 -26.43 34.67
C ALA A 824 37.23 -27.09 34.51
N ASP A 825 38.14 -26.42 33.80
CA ASP A 825 39.53 -26.86 33.70
C ASP A 825 40.15 -26.92 35.11
N LEU A 826 40.63 -28.10 35.53
CA LEU A 826 41.35 -28.33 36.79
C LEU A 826 42.78 -27.74 36.76
N ARG A 827 42.96 -26.51 36.25
CA ARG A 827 44.21 -25.76 36.40
C ARG A 827 44.05 -24.77 37.53
N GLU A 828 44.74 -25.04 38.63
CA GLU A 828 44.90 -24.13 39.76
C GLU A 828 45.13 -22.68 39.31
N PRO A 829 44.47 -21.69 39.94
CA PRO A 829 44.69 -20.29 39.61
C PRO A 829 46.10 -19.91 40.05
N THR A 830 47.01 -19.78 39.09
CA THR A 830 48.34 -19.21 39.32
C THR A 830 48.21 -17.71 39.54
N GLY A 831 48.51 -17.30 40.77
CA GLY A 831 49.06 -16.02 41.23
C GLY A 831 48.81 -14.75 40.39
N SER A 832 48.05 -13.84 41.00
CA SER A 832 48.24 -12.37 41.01
C SER A 832 49.24 -11.79 40.00
N ASN A 833 48.74 -10.99 39.06
CA ASN A 833 49.55 -9.93 38.45
C ASN A 833 48.84 -8.58 38.61
N THR A 834 49.21 -7.88 39.69
CA THR A 834 48.97 -6.45 39.87
C THR A 834 49.77 -5.69 38.82
N GLY A 835 49.13 -5.31 37.72
CA GLY A 835 49.64 -4.37 36.73
C GLY A 835 49.15 -2.96 37.02
N SER A 836 50.03 -2.15 37.61
CA SER A 836 49.89 -0.71 37.82
C SER A 836 49.57 0.06 36.53
N VAL A 837 48.57 0.93 36.60
CA VAL A 837 48.32 2.03 35.67
C VAL A 837 49.37 3.13 35.91
N PRO A 838 50.07 3.66 34.89
CA PRO A 838 50.65 5.00 34.96
C PRO A 838 49.67 6.03 34.37
N ASP A 839 49.55 7.15 35.07
CA ASP A 839 48.80 8.34 34.70
C ASP A 839 49.13 8.85 33.28
N ALA A 840 48.08 9.13 32.49
CA ALA A 840 47.94 10.28 31.58
C ALA A 840 46.53 10.33 30.98
#